data_AF-A0A9Q9C3K2-F1
#
_entry.id   AF-A0A9Q9C3K2-F1
#
_cell.length_a   1.000
_cell.length_b   1.000
_cell.length_c   1.000
_cell.angle_alpha   90.00
_cell.angle_beta   90.00
_cell.angle_gamma   90.00
#
_symmetry.space_group_name_H-M   'P 1'
#
loop_
_entity.id
_entity.type
_entity.pdbx_description
1 polymer ?
#
loop_
_entity_poly.entity_id
_entity_poly.type
_entity_poly.pdbx_seq_one_letter_code
_entity_poly.pdbx_strand_id
1 'polypeptide(L)'
;MLRRHQEFLEKIRFKGRGSPRRATAVKRGTEAIRAINEILRKPAYDSALFGFEIIKHIYIYEPMLGIPKYSLDKALVSLCSKIFVKEIYDEIERRIKLHLEKILNREMHSIDECMGHLSYSDSLLDEIVVGYLIIRYKVYGEYREEIRGIVRRVGPSLKAKAEKIFGSLLDDDDACLIKSRIREILAQRKGMMANMKKEKLFHGTTDEIEYIRENYPLVSCFYDVSEDIGVPYFHLRRNFSTEYFMGVCNWNGFAENTCVLSEMHKESILENTASLKGLCFQMCKNREYHLELMQELIKRSTSFERAFMEGYVMVACQEYKEGKQRLRTALEIIREMEIRSIPEILLWIYDLLSMSHMFCGEYFECIFYLNKGIDLSYRHQLGFVTQHFLNCKLVVERIGYIPGPSPNIGLELREMADARYIVENEQEAICNRILTSIALKGEMSNLREIRTLERFVQLRPSTLCRDIERILRRFAKFTVISLYCIDGCLFINDFQGFSEIDRGFKDAKARINRILAKSRSILRENVSNNVDKAMWWMKRMELDAELGEILHETSTKFAGLLARKDVVLVLDETTTDFPFESMPIFRDSAVYRVPSLEYLEETPRPSASEKSFFYLLDPENNLPRTQERMSEFLKSSGITNGVTGRPLSDLECRKADRYDVLLYFGHGNGLRYLKTSGEGKVMLLFGCNSAKLLCIENYRRNGAILKHLGKNSTVMGCLWEVTDKDIDNFSIKVIGGLVSGCSSLGELVSRFRNEFRLRYLNGASVVIYGVC
;
A
#
# COMPACT_ATOMS: atom_id res chain seq x y z
N MET A 1 16.53 -46.50 -13.39
CA MET A 1 17.44 -45.90 -12.39
C MET A 1 16.72 -45.68 -11.05
N LEU A 2 15.58 -44.99 -11.04
CA LEU A 2 14.74 -44.72 -9.85
C LEU A 2 14.42 -45.94 -8.97
N ARG A 3 14.04 -47.09 -9.56
CA ARG A 3 13.74 -48.32 -8.79
C ARG A 3 14.94 -48.85 -7.98
N ARG A 4 16.14 -48.83 -8.59
CA ARG A 4 17.40 -49.23 -7.91
C ARG A 4 17.82 -48.24 -6.83
N HIS A 5 17.56 -46.95 -7.04
CA HIS A 5 17.79 -45.91 -6.02
C HIS A 5 16.88 -46.11 -4.80
N GLN A 6 15.61 -46.41 -5.03
CA GLN A 6 14.64 -46.65 -3.97
C GLN A 6 14.96 -47.92 -3.16
N GLU A 7 15.32 -49.01 -3.84
CA GLU A 7 15.81 -50.25 -3.19
C GLU A 7 17.05 -50.00 -2.32
N PHE A 8 17.97 -49.16 -2.80
CA PHE A 8 19.17 -48.79 -2.03
C PHE A 8 18.84 -47.93 -0.80
N LEU A 9 17.98 -46.92 -0.94
CA LEU A 9 17.53 -46.09 0.19
C LEU A 9 16.84 -46.93 1.26
N GLU A 10 16.00 -47.89 0.85
CA GLU A 10 15.36 -48.80 1.78
C GLU A 10 16.33 -49.71 2.54
N LYS A 11 17.44 -50.10 1.90
CA LYS A 11 18.51 -50.91 2.50
C LYS A 11 19.27 -50.14 3.59
N ILE A 12 19.53 -48.84 3.35
CA ILE A 12 20.25 -47.99 4.31
C ILE A 12 19.32 -47.36 5.36
N ARG A 13 18.02 -47.26 5.11
CA ARG A 13 17.04 -46.64 6.03
C ARG A 13 16.88 -47.42 7.32
N PHE A 14 16.86 -46.68 8.44
CA PHE A 14 16.55 -47.25 9.74
C PHE A 14 15.04 -47.47 9.87
N LYS A 15 14.61 -48.71 10.18
CA LYS A 15 13.20 -49.11 10.26
C LYS A 15 12.76 -49.45 11.71
N GLY A 16 13.61 -49.24 12.73
CA GLY A 16 13.33 -49.60 14.13
C GLY A 16 12.82 -48.42 14.99
N ARG A 17 12.35 -48.71 16.21
CA ARG A 17 12.15 -47.71 17.28
C ARG A 17 13.39 -47.67 18.18
N GLY A 18 13.90 -46.48 18.50
CA GLY A 18 15.11 -46.29 19.31
C GLY A 18 16.40 -46.11 18.48
N SER A 19 17.57 -46.12 19.12
CA SER A 19 18.85 -45.96 18.41
C SER A 19 19.29 -47.26 17.71
N PRO A 20 19.86 -47.20 16.48
CA PRO A 20 20.34 -48.38 15.78
C PRO A 20 21.45 -49.12 16.55
N ARG A 21 21.60 -50.44 16.38
CA ARG A 21 22.76 -51.14 16.95
C ARG A 21 24.05 -50.72 16.21
N ARG A 22 25.16 -50.49 16.94
CA ARG A 22 26.45 -50.03 16.38
C ARG A 22 26.93 -50.84 15.17
N ALA A 23 26.86 -52.18 15.24
CA ALA A 23 27.25 -53.05 14.11
C ALA A 23 26.40 -52.83 12.85
N THR A 24 25.10 -52.58 13.00
CA THR A 24 24.18 -52.30 11.89
C THR A 24 24.39 -50.91 11.32
N ALA A 25 24.64 -49.91 12.17
CA ALA A 25 24.98 -48.56 11.77
C ALA A 25 26.29 -48.54 10.95
N VAL A 26 27.35 -49.20 11.44
CA VAL A 26 28.66 -49.29 10.73
C VAL A 26 28.51 -49.95 9.36
N LYS A 27 27.80 -51.07 9.26
CA LYS A 27 27.59 -51.76 7.98
C LYS A 27 26.86 -50.88 6.96
N ARG A 28 25.74 -50.26 7.36
CA ARG A 28 24.91 -49.43 6.46
C ARG A 28 25.57 -48.10 6.11
N GLY A 29 26.21 -47.45 7.08
CA GLY A 29 26.92 -46.19 6.85
C GLY A 29 28.12 -46.37 5.93
N THR A 30 28.89 -47.46 6.07
CA THR A 30 30.02 -47.74 5.17
C THR A 30 29.57 -47.92 3.71
N GLU A 31 28.46 -48.62 3.47
CA GLU A 31 27.87 -48.75 2.14
C GLU A 31 27.38 -47.41 1.58
N ALA A 32 26.73 -46.60 2.43
CA ALA A 32 26.20 -45.29 2.06
C ALA A 32 27.31 -44.26 1.72
N ILE A 33 28.41 -44.26 2.47
CA ILE A 33 29.59 -43.41 2.21
C ILE A 33 30.28 -43.81 0.91
N ARG A 34 30.38 -45.11 0.61
CA ARG A 34 30.93 -45.58 -0.66
C ARG A 34 30.12 -45.04 -1.84
N ALA A 35 28.79 -45.09 -1.75
CA ALA A 35 27.89 -44.54 -2.76
C ALA A 35 28.03 -43.02 -2.92
N ILE A 36 28.12 -42.26 -1.81
CA ILE A 36 28.36 -40.80 -1.87
C ILE A 36 29.69 -40.48 -2.56
N ASN A 37 30.75 -41.22 -2.24
CA ASN A 37 32.07 -41.01 -2.85
C ASN A 37 32.07 -41.33 -4.36
N GLU A 38 31.29 -42.32 -4.80
CA GLU A 38 31.09 -42.60 -6.22
C GLU A 38 30.33 -41.48 -6.93
N ILE A 39 29.25 -40.97 -6.32
CA ILE A 39 28.47 -39.84 -6.84
C ILE A 39 29.35 -38.59 -6.96
N LEU A 40 30.16 -38.31 -5.94
CA LEU A 40 31.07 -37.16 -5.92
C LEU A 40 32.13 -37.18 -7.03
N ARG A 41 32.48 -38.36 -7.58
CA ARG A 41 33.45 -38.46 -8.70
C ARG A 41 32.87 -37.94 -10.01
N LYS A 42 31.58 -38.20 -10.27
CA LYS A 42 30.87 -37.77 -11.49
C LYS A 42 29.40 -37.44 -11.16
N PRO A 43 29.14 -36.27 -10.57
CA PRO A 43 27.77 -35.88 -10.24
C PRO A 43 26.99 -35.59 -11.53
N ALA A 44 25.69 -35.88 -11.50
CA ALA A 44 24.64 -35.44 -12.41
C ALA A 44 23.47 -34.97 -11.52
N TYR A 45 22.51 -34.21 -12.05
CA TYR A 45 21.39 -33.68 -11.26
C TYR A 45 20.66 -34.78 -10.45
N ASP A 46 20.28 -35.87 -11.12
CA ASP A 46 19.60 -37.01 -10.49
C ASP A 46 20.46 -37.76 -9.47
N SER A 47 21.78 -37.88 -9.74
CA SER A 47 22.68 -38.56 -8.81
C SER A 47 23.04 -37.68 -7.61
N ALA A 48 23.01 -36.35 -7.75
CA ALA A 48 23.17 -35.40 -6.66
C ALA A 48 21.96 -35.42 -5.71
N LEU A 49 20.72 -35.42 -6.25
CA LEU A 49 19.50 -35.62 -5.45
C LEU A 49 19.49 -36.97 -4.74
N PHE A 50 19.93 -38.02 -5.42
CA PHE A 50 20.09 -39.33 -4.78
C PHE A 50 21.14 -39.30 -3.66
N GLY A 51 22.29 -38.67 -3.88
CA GLY A 51 23.32 -38.46 -2.87
C GLY A 51 22.83 -37.66 -1.66
N PHE A 52 22.00 -36.65 -1.89
CA PHE A 52 21.33 -35.86 -0.85
C PHE A 52 20.44 -36.72 0.04
N GLU A 53 19.60 -37.56 -0.57
CA GLU A 53 18.75 -38.50 0.18
C GLU A 53 19.57 -39.53 0.97
N ILE A 54 20.68 -40.01 0.41
CA ILE A 54 21.61 -40.87 1.16
C ILE A 54 22.16 -40.13 2.39
N ILE A 55 22.61 -38.88 2.25
CA ILE A 55 23.15 -38.07 3.36
C ILE A 55 22.10 -37.85 4.47
N LYS A 56 20.84 -37.56 4.11
CA LYS A 56 19.73 -37.45 5.09
C LYS A 56 19.58 -38.71 5.95
N HIS A 57 19.69 -39.88 5.32
CA HIS A 57 19.59 -41.16 6.03
C HIS A 57 20.83 -41.43 6.91
N ILE A 58 22.02 -40.90 6.54
CA ILE A 58 23.25 -41.06 7.32
C ILE A 58 23.27 -40.17 8.58
N TYR A 59 22.62 -39.00 8.58
CA TYR A 59 22.60 -38.13 9.76
C TYR A 59 22.13 -38.83 11.04
N ILE A 60 21.26 -39.84 10.92
CA ILE A 60 20.75 -40.64 12.04
C ILE A 60 21.84 -41.57 12.62
N TYR A 61 22.78 -42.03 11.78
CA TYR A 61 23.84 -42.97 12.16
C TYR A 61 25.13 -42.26 12.63
N GLU A 62 25.19 -40.93 12.52
CA GLU A 62 26.37 -40.10 12.77
C GLU A 62 27.10 -40.39 14.11
N PRO A 63 26.42 -40.46 15.27
CA PRO A 63 27.09 -40.74 16.55
C PRO A 63 27.74 -42.13 16.64
N MET A 64 27.31 -43.07 15.79
CA MET A 64 27.74 -44.47 15.82
C MET A 64 28.79 -44.81 14.77
N LEU A 65 28.91 -43.97 13.74
CA LEU A 65 29.88 -44.10 12.66
C LEU A 65 31.24 -43.47 12.99
N GLY A 66 31.31 -42.65 14.04
CA GLY A 66 32.53 -41.90 14.38
C GLY A 66 32.92 -40.87 13.32
N ILE A 67 31.96 -40.45 12.49
CA ILE A 67 32.13 -39.44 11.46
C ILE A 67 31.53 -38.15 12.01
N PRO A 68 32.29 -37.06 12.13
CA PRO A 68 31.72 -35.79 12.57
C PRO A 68 30.60 -35.32 11.62
N LYS A 69 29.49 -34.77 12.15
CA LYS A 69 28.43 -34.08 11.36
C LYS A 69 28.99 -33.22 10.23
N TYR A 70 30.05 -32.50 10.57
CA TYR A 70 30.80 -31.63 9.69
C TYR A 70 31.30 -32.28 8.38
N SER A 71 31.67 -33.56 8.40
CA SER A 71 32.11 -34.29 7.20
C SER A 71 30.97 -34.55 6.22
N LEU A 72 29.74 -34.70 6.71
CA LEU A 72 28.54 -34.85 5.87
C LEU A 72 28.12 -33.50 5.29
N ASP A 73 28.22 -32.43 6.07
CA ASP A 73 27.96 -31.07 5.62
C ASP A 73 28.95 -30.64 4.51
N LYS A 74 30.24 -31.00 4.64
CA LYS A 74 31.23 -30.87 3.57
C LYS A 74 30.87 -31.63 2.29
N ALA A 75 30.30 -32.82 2.42
CA ALA A 75 29.86 -33.60 1.25
C ALA A 75 28.70 -32.90 0.53
N LEU A 76 27.76 -32.29 1.26
CA LEU A 76 26.68 -31.47 0.66
C LEU A 76 27.25 -30.27 -0.10
N VAL A 77 28.17 -29.51 0.50
CA VAL A 77 28.86 -28.40 -0.17
C VAL A 77 29.62 -28.87 -1.41
N SER A 78 30.31 -30.02 -1.33
CA SER A 78 31.02 -30.57 -2.48
C SER A 78 30.10 -31.08 -3.59
N LEU A 79 28.90 -31.58 -3.27
CA LEU A 79 27.89 -31.96 -4.26
C LEU A 79 27.33 -30.72 -4.94
N CYS A 80 26.82 -29.77 -4.15
CA CYS A 80 26.17 -28.55 -4.62
C CYS A 80 27.11 -27.62 -5.40
N SER A 81 28.40 -27.58 -5.03
CA SER A 81 29.41 -26.79 -5.75
C SER A 81 29.84 -27.38 -7.10
N LYS A 82 29.60 -28.69 -7.32
CA LYS A 82 29.86 -29.34 -8.62
C LYS A 82 28.63 -29.30 -9.53
N ILE A 83 27.43 -29.44 -8.97
CA ILE A 83 26.15 -29.28 -9.65
C ILE A 83 25.19 -28.60 -8.69
N PHE A 84 24.69 -27.43 -9.08
CA PHE A 84 23.73 -26.69 -8.27
C PHE A 84 22.38 -27.42 -8.22
N VAL A 85 21.90 -27.65 -7.00
CA VAL A 85 20.59 -28.25 -6.69
C VAL A 85 20.04 -27.46 -5.51
N LYS A 86 18.88 -26.78 -5.68
CA LYS A 86 18.33 -25.84 -4.69
C LYS A 86 18.07 -26.53 -3.35
N GLU A 87 17.56 -27.76 -3.36
CA GLU A 87 17.27 -28.53 -2.15
C GLU A 87 18.52 -28.86 -1.33
N ILE A 88 19.66 -29.06 -2.01
CA ILE A 88 20.96 -29.29 -1.33
C ILE A 88 21.48 -27.96 -0.76
N TYR A 89 21.31 -26.86 -1.50
CA TYR A 89 21.70 -25.52 -1.07
C TYR A 89 20.93 -25.07 0.19
N ASP A 90 19.61 -25.23 0.19
CA ASP A 90 18.74 -24.90 1.32
C ASP A 90 19.07 -25.75 2.55
N GLU A 91 19.40 -27.04 2.36
CA GLU A 91 19.88 -27.87 3.46
C GLU A 91 21.22 -27.38 4.00
N ILE A 92 22.20 -27.02 3.16
CA ILE A 92 23.49 -26.47 3.64
C ILE A 92 23.25 -25.22 4.50
N GLU A 93 22.36 -24.32 4.05
CA GLU A 93 21.96 -23.13 4.81
C GLU A 93 21.31 -23.49 6.15
N ARG A 94 20.32 -24.39 6.15
CA ARG A 94 19.67 -24.87 7.37
C ARG A 94 20.67 -25.48 8.35
N ARG A 95 21.67 -26.20 7.84
CA ARG A 95 22.73 -26.83 8.62
C ARG A 95 23.68 -25.80 9.21
N ILE A 96 24.06 -24.76 8.47
CA ILE A 96 24.84 -23.63 9.01
C ILE A 96 24.06 -22.95 10.15
N LYS A 97 22.77 -22.64 9.95
CA LYS A 97 21.90 -22.03 10.97
C LYS A 97 21.87 -22.85 12.27
N LEU A 98 21.63 -24.16 12.18
CA LEU A 98 21.63 -25.04 13.36
C LEU A 98 22.95 -25.07 14.13
N HIS A 99 24.09 -24.98 13.43
CA HIS A 99 25.39 -24.91 14.10
C HIS A 99 25.58 -23.55 14.80
N LEU A 100 25.19 -22.45 14.14
CA LEU A 100 25.29 -21.10 14.70
C LEU A 100 24.35 -20.88 15.89
N GLU A 101 23.09 -21.33 15.82
CA GLU A 101 22.14 -21.29 16.92
C GLU A 101 22.69 -22.00 18.16
N LYS A 102 23.37 -23.13 17.97
CA LYS A 102 24.00 -23.89 19.04
C LYS A 102 25.21 -23.15 19.64
N ILE A 103 26.02 -22.49 18.82
CA ILE A 103 27.21 -21.74 19.26
C ILE A 103 26.81 -20.45 19.98
N LEU A 104 25.81 -19.73 19.46
CA LEU A 104 25.38 -18.42 19.94
C LEU A 104 24.29 -18.50 21.01
N ASN A 105 23.72 -19.69 21.25
CA ASN A 105 22.64 -19.94 22.20
C ASN A 105 21.45 -18.97 22.02
N ARG A 106 21.11 -18.70 20.77
CA ARG A 106 20.03 -17.79 20.33
C ARG A 106 19.40 -18.36 19.06
N GLU A 107 18.08 -18.25 18.95
CA GLU A 107 17.33 -18.64 17.75
C GLU A 107 17.60 -17.64 16.61
N MET A 108 17.78 -18.12 15.37
CA MET A 108 18.29 -17.29 14.28
C MET A 108 17.31 -17.22 13.10
N HIS A 109 17.13 -16.01 12.56
CA HIS A 109 16.16 -15.78 11.49
C HIS A 109 16.80 -15.81 10.08
N SER A 110 18.09 -15.44 9.94
CA SER A 110 18.84 -15.58 8.68
C SER A 110 20.34 -15.81 8.89
N ILE A 111 21.03 -16.40 7.90
CA ILE A 111 22.51 -16.46 7.92
C ILE A 111 23.10 -15.04 7.86
N ASP A 112 22.46 -14.12 7.13
CA ASP A 112 22.96 -12.76 6.93
C ASP A 112 22.98 -11.93 8.23
N GLU A 113 22.00 -12.14 9.13
CA GLU A 113 21.98 -11.58 10.50
C GLU A 113 23.21 -12.03 11.32
N CYS A 114 23.75 -13.22 11.03
CA CYS A 114 24.89 -13.81 11.74
C CYS A 114 26.24 -13.27 11.25
N MET A 115 26.33 -12.98 9.95
CA MET A 115 27.59 -12.65 9.26
C MET A 115 28.19 -11.32 9.74
N GLY A 116 27.36 -10.42 10.31
CA GLY A 116 27.80 -9.19 10.98
C GLY A 116 28.33 -9.39 12.42
N HIS A 117 28.20 -10.59 13.01
CA HIS A 117 28.53 -10.88 14.42
C HIS A 117 29.61 -11.96 14.60
N LEU A 118 30.37 -12.28 13.54
CA LEU A 118 31.34 -13.38 13.48
C LEU A 118 32.58 -13.17 14.36
N SER A 119 32.43 -13.35 15.68
CA SER A 119 33.52 -13.42 16.66
C SER A 119 33.82 -14.84 17.16
N TYR A 120 33.23 -15.87 16.54
CA TYR A 120 33.49 -17.28 16.87
C TYR A 120 34.66 -17.85 16.05
N SER A 121 35.45 -18.75 16.66
CA SER A 121 36.59 -19.41 16.01
C SER A 121 36.34 -20.92 15.85
N ASP A 122 35.47 -21.29 14.91
CA ASP A 122 35.32 -22.69 14.48
C ASP A 122 35.78 -22.83 13.03
N SER A 123 37.05 -23.24 12.88
CA SER A 123 37.69 -23.39 11.57
C SER A 123 36.99 -24.41 10.69
N LEU A 124 36.27 -25.37 11.27
CA LEU A 124 35.51 -26.33 10.50
C LEU A 124 34.29 -25.60 9.91
N LEU A 125 33.42 -25.02 10.74
CA LEU A 125 32.23 -24.30 10.27
C LEU A 125 32.55 -23.24 9.21
N ASP A 126 33.66 -22.52 9.37
CA ASP A 126 34.14 -21.52 8.39
C ASP A 126 34.33 -22.11 6.97
N GLU A 127 34.79 -23.37 6.81
CA GLU A 127 34.92 -23.96 5.46
C GLU A 127 33.57 -24.31 4.82
N ILE A 128 32.55 -24.68 5.62
CA ILE A 128 31.19 -24.89 5.09
C ILE A 128 30.60 -23.55 4.68
N VAL A 129 30.77 -22.51 5.50
CA VAL A 129 30.28 -21.15 5.24
C VAL A 129 30.93 -20.58 3.98
N VAL A 130 32.26 -20.65 3.84
CA VAL A 130 32.95 -20.20 2.62
C VAL A 130 32.53 -21.01 1.40
N GLY A 131 32.35 -22.33 1.54
CA GLY A 131 31.84 -23.16 0.45
C GLY A 131 30.42 -22.80 0.01
N TYR A 132 29.53 -22.53 0.97
CA TYR A 132 28.17 -22.04 0.75
C TYR A 132 28.17 -20.68 0.04
N LEU A 133 28.99 -19.73 0.50
CA LEU A 133 29.10 -18.40 -0.09
C LEU A 133 29.68 -18.41 -1.51
N ILE A 134 30.63 -19.31 -1.78
CA ILE A 134 31.12 -19.54 -3.15
C ILE A 134 29.98 -20.02 -4.06
N ILE A 135 29.11 -20.91 -3.57
CA ILE A 135 27.94 -21.38 -4.34
C ILE A 135 26.96 -20.22 -4.52
N ARG A 136 26.67 -19.48 -3.45
CA ARG A 136 25.77 -18.32 -3.46
C ARG A 136 26.19 -17.27 -4.48
N TYR A 137 27.46 -16.89 -4.49
CA TYR A 137 27.99 -15.94 -5.46
C TYR A 137 27.95 -16.46 -6.90
N LYS A 138 28.30 -17.73 -7.13
CA LYS A 138 28.27 -18.32 -8.48
C LYS A 138 26.87 -18.41 -9.07
N VAL A 139 25.85 -18.57 -8.25
CA VAL A 139 24.47 -18.80 -8.68
C VAL A 139 23.66 -17.51 -8.68
N TYR A 140 23.85 -16.66 -7.68
CA TYR A 140 23.03 -15.48 -7.43
C TYR A 140 23.79 -14.15 -7.61
N GLY A 141 25.11 -14.16 -7.79
CA GLY A 141 25.93 -12.95 -7.93
C GLY A 141 26.08 -12.12 -6.64
N GLU A 142 25.57 -12.61 -5.51
CA GLU A 142 25.58 -11.90 -4.23
C GLU A 142 26.95 -12.00 -3.53
N TYR A 143 27.57 -10.86 -3.26
CA TYR A 143 28.81 -10.72 -2.48
C TYR A 143 28.59 -9.80 -1.28
N ARG A 144 29.23 -10.11 -0.15
CA ARG A 144 29.22 -9.30 1.06
C ARG A 144 30.65 -9.06 1.57
N GLU A 145 30.92 -7.86 2.07
CA GLU A 145 32.25 -7.44 2.53
C GLU A 145 32.77 -8.28 3.72
N GLU A 146 31.87 -8.72 4.62
CA GLU A 146 32.19 -9.50 5.82
C GLU A 146 32.78 -10.88 5.51
N ILE A 147 32.56 -11.38 4.28
CA ILE A 147 33.12 -12.64 3.74
C ILE A 147 34.65 -12.61 3.77
N ARG A 148 35.25 -11.41 3.60
CA ARG A 148 36.70 -11.19 3.60
C ARG A 148 37.37 -11.69 4.89
N GLY A 149 36.69 -11.55 6.03
CA GLY A 149 37.19 -11.99 7.34
C GLY A 149 37.20 -13.52 7.51
N ILE A 150 36.22 -14.22 6.93
CA ILE A 150 36.08 -15.68 7.05
C ILE A 150 37.00 -16.41 6.07
N VAL A 151 37.15 -15.90 4.85
CA VAL A 151 38.03 -16.49 3.81
C VAL A 151 39.48 -16.55 4.28
N ARG A 152 39.90 -15.64 5.17
CA ARG A 152 41.24 -15.66 5.78
C ARG A 152 41.45 -16.79 6.80
N ARG A 153 40.37 -17.40 7.33
CA ARG A 153 40.41 -18.42 8.39
C ARG A 153 40.27 -19.86 7.88
N VAL A 154 39.95 -20.06 6.60
CA VAL A 154 39.80 -21.40 6.00
C VAL A 154 41.11 -21.95 5.43
N GLY A 155 41.17 -23.28 5.23
CA GLY A 155 42.34 -23.96 4.69
C GLY A 155 42.79 -23.45 3.31
N PRO A 156 44.08 -23.60 2.96
CA PRO A 156 44.72 -22.94 1.81
C PRO A 156 44.08 -23.28 0.45
N SER A 157 43.56 -24.50 0.29
CA SER A 157 42.88 -24.93 -0.94
C SER A 157 41.56 -24.20 -1.19
N LEU A 158 40.75 -24.01 -0.15
CA LEU A 158 39.46 -23.31 -0.25
C LEU A 158 39.67 -21.79 -0.34
N LYS A 159 40.68 -21.27 0.36
CA LYS A 159 41.09 -19.87 0.28
C LYS A 159 41.51 -19.48 -1.14
N ALA A 160 42.40 -20.24 -1.78
CA ALA A 160 42.80 -19.99 -3.17
C ALA A 160 41.62 -20.07 -4.16
N LYS A 161 40.65 -20.96 -3.89
CA LYS A 161 39.42 -21.07 -4.69
C LYS A 161 38.52 -19.84 -4.51
N ALA A 162 38.38 -19.33 -3.28
CA ALA A 162 37.65 -18.11 -2.99
C ALA A 162 38.32 -16.88 -3.62
N GLU A 163 39.64 -16.72 -3.47
CA GLU A 163 40.41 -15.62 -4.06
C GLU A 163 40.32 -15.60 -5.60
N LYS A 164 40.33 -16.78 -6.25
CA LYS A 164 40.11 -16.87 -7.71
C LYS A 164 38.70 -16.42 -8.14
N ILE A 165 37.69 -16.60 -7.28
CA ILE A 165 36.28 -16.31 -7.60
C ILE A 165 35.94 -14.86 -7.25
N PHE A 166 36.50 -14.34 -6.16
CA PHE A 166 36.21 -13.02 -5.62
C PHE A 166 37.31 -11.98 -5.92
N GLY A 167 38.37 -12.33 -6.66
CA GLY A 167 39.63 -11.56 -6.75
C GLY A 167 39.48 -10.07 -7.09
N SER A 168 38.65 -9.70 -8.07
CA SER A 168 38.42 -8.29 -8.43
C SER A 168 37.59 -7.51 -7.40
N LEU A 169 36.93 -8.20 -6.47
CA LEU A 169 36.12 -7.63 -5.38
C LEU A 169 36.90 -7.58 -4.05
N LEU A 170 38.13 -8.09 -4.06
CA LEU A 170 39.02 -8.14 -2.90
C LEU A 170 40.19 -7.16 -2.99
N ASP A 171 40.40 -6.52 -4.16
CA ASP A 171 41.44 -5.51 -4.41
C ASP A 171 40.84 -4.08 -4.42
N ASP A 172 41.52 -3.13 -3.75
CA ASP A 172 40.96 -1.82 -3.35
C ASP A 172 40.88 -0.73 -4.46
N ASP A 173 41.35 -0.95 -5.71
CA ASP A 173 41.71 0.19 -6.60
C ASP A 173 40.86 0.49 -7.85
N ASP A 174 39.89 -0.33 -8.30
CA ASP A 174 39.35 -0.22 -9.69
C ASP A 174 37.89 0.27 -9.87
N ALA A 175 37.34 1.05 -8.93
CA ALA A 175 35.95 1.56 -9.01
C ALA A 175 35.70 2.68 -10.08
N CYS A 176 36.72 3.11 -10.83
CA CYS A 176 36.66 4.30 -11.67
C CYS A 176 36.27 4.04 -13.15
N LEU A 177 36.45 2.83 -13.68
CA LEU A 177 36.36 2.57 -15.13
C LEU A 177 34.92 2.37 -15.68
N ILE A 178 33.95 2.00 -14.83
CA ILE A 178 32.58 1.67 -15.26
C ILE A 178 31.71 2.94 -15.45
N LYS A 179 32.00 4.03 -14.73
CA LYS A 179 31.25 5.30 -14.78
C LYS A 179 31.44 6.12 -16.07
N SER A 180 32.49 5.85 -16.86
CA SER A 180 32.77 6.58 -18.09
C SER A 180 31.94 6.04 -19.27
N ARG A 181 31.72 4.72 -19.33
CA ARG A 181 31.08 4.04 -20.48
C ARG A 181 29.56 4.23 -20.56
N ILE A 182 28.92 4.51 -19.42
CA ILE A 182 27.47 4.75 -19.32
C ILE A 182 27.09 6.16 -19.81
N ARG A 183 28.02 7.13 -19.72
CA ARG A 183 27.78 8.53 -20.14
C ARG A 183 27.72 8.71 -21.66
N GLU A 184 28.42 7.89 -22.43
CA GLU A 184 28.41 7.98 -23.90
C GLU A 184 27.10 7.48 -24.53
N ILE A 185 26.43 6.52 -23.90
CA ILE A 185 25.21 5.88 -24.44
C ILE A 185 23.99 6.82 -24.31
N LEU A 186 23.98 7.69 -23.29
CA LEU A 186 22.86 8.59 -22.99
C LEU A 186 22.78 9.82 -23.91
N ALA A 187 23.81 10.10 -24.71
CA ALA A 187 23.88 11.31 -25.53
C ALA A 187 23.14 11.22 -26.89
N GLN A 188 22.77 10.03 -27.37
CA GLN A 188 22.36 9.84 -28.77
C GLN A 188 20.84 9.79 -29.07
N ARG A 189 19.94 9.93 -28.08
CA ARG A 189 18.49 9.76 -28.32
C ARG A 189 17.64 10.96 -27.89
N LYS A 190 17.78 12.10 -28.57
CA LYS A 190 16.83 13.23 -28.48
C LYS A 190 16.51 13.80 -29.87
N GLY A 191 15.29 13.55 -30.34
CA GLY A 191 14.66 14.21 -31.50
C GLY A 191 13.79 13.22 -32.28
N MET A 192 12.54 13.48 -32.68
CA MET A 192 11.67 14.65 -32.58
C MET A 192 10.26 14.21 -33.04
N MET A 193 9.18 14.74 -32.44
CA MET A 193 7.76 14.45 -32.77
C MET A 193 7.19 15.34 -33.90
N ALA A 194 6.09 14.91 -34.57
CA ALA A 194 4.95 15.72 -35.11
C ALA A 194 4.12 14.87 -36.12
N ASN A 195 2.82 15.03 -36.47
CA ASN A 195 1.61 15.75 -36.01
C ASN A 195 0.40 15.30 -36.90
N MET A 196 -0.85 15.36 -36.35
CA MET A 196 -2.17 15.59 -37.03
C MET A 196 -2.71 14.57 -38.08
N LYS A 197 -4.02 14.34 -38.33
CA LYS A 197 -5.36 14.72 -37.80
C LYS A 197 -6.41 13.72 -38.34
N LYS A 198 -7.57 13.68 -37.66
CA LYS A 198 -8.79 12.84 -37.81
C LYS A 198 -9.43 12.73 -39.19
N GLU A 199 -10.14 11.61 -39.44
CA GLU A 199 -11.51 11.62 -39.97
C GLU A 199 -12.33 10.36 -39.59
N LYS A 200 -13.65 10.54 -39.44
CA LYS A 200 -14.64 9.58 -38.93
C LYS A 200 -15.29 8.82 -40.10
N LEU A 201 -15.64 7.54 -39.91
CA LEU A 201 -16.75 6.92 -40.63
C LEU A 201 -17.55 5.98 -39.73
N PHE A 202 -18.86 5.98 -39.99
CA PHE A 202 -19.91 5.33 -39.22
C PHE A 202 -20.28 3.96 -39.81
N HIS A 203 -20.58 3.07 -38.87
CA HIS A 203 -21.20 1.74 -38.82
C HIS A 203 -21.81 1.03 -40.03
N GLY A 204 -21.62 -0.31 -40.00
CA GLY A 204 -22.47 -1.30 -40.64
C GLY A 204 -22.16 -2.73 -40.16
N THR A 205 -22.73 -3.12 -39.00
CA THR A 205 -23.21 -4.46 -38.61
C THR A 205 -22.57 -5.71 -39.26
N THR A 206 -21.24 -5.82 -39.18
CA THR A 206 -20.46 -7.04 -39.53
C THR A 206 -19.58 -7.49 -38.34
N ASP A 207 -19.80 -6.86 -37.16
CA ASP A 207 -18.81 -6.71 -36.11
C ASP A 207 -18.53 -7.99 -35.29
N GLU A 208 -19.47 -8.90 -35.02
CA GLU A 208 -19.18 -9.97 -34.04
C GLU A 208 -18.20 -11.04 -34.54
N ILE A 209 -18.32 -11.49 -35.79
CA ILE A 209 -17.42 -12.51 -36.37
C ILE A 209 -16.08 -11.90 -36.77
N GLU A 210 -16.11 -10.64 -37.22
CA GLU A 210 -14.90 -9.89 -37.57
C GLU A 210 -14.13 -9.49 -36.30
N TYR A 211 -14.81 -9.11 -35.21
CA TYR A 211 -14.22 -8.84 -33.89
C TYR A 211 -13.63 -10.08 -33.23
N ILE A 212 -14.30 -11.25 -33.29
CA ILE A 212 -13.73 -12.51 -32.79
C ILE A 212 -12.46 -12.87 -33.59
N ARG A 213 -12.43 -12.61 -34.91
CA ARG A 213 -11.23 -12.80 -35.75
C ARG A 213 -10.13 -11.78 -35.45
N GLU A 214 -10.47 -10.52 -35.20
CA GLU A 214 -9.52 -9.46 -34.86
C GLU A 214 -8.89 -9.67 -33.48
N ASN A 215 -9.63 -10.23 -32.52
CA ASN A 215 -9.17 -10.45 -31.14
C ASN A 215 -8.68 -11.88 -30.88
N TYR A 216 -8.84 -12.80 -31.83
CA TYR A 216 -8.37 -14.19 -31.76
C TYR A 216 -6.91 -14.36 -31.27
N PRO A 217 -5.94 -13.50 -31.65
CA PRO A 217 -4.55 -13.61 -31.16
C PRO A 217 -4.40 -13.33 -29.66
N LEU A 218 -5.23 -12.47 -29.07
CA LEU A 218 -5.26 -12.21 -27.62
C LEU A 218 -5.83 -13.42 -26.87
N VAL A 219 -6.83 -14.09 -27.47
CA VAL A 219 -7.52 -15.24 -26.89
C VAL A 219 -6.67 -16.52 -26.98
N SER A 220 -5.90 -16.70 -28.05
CA SER A 220 -5.09 -17.91 -28.28
C SER A 220 -3.73 -17.92 -27.56
N CYS A 221 -3.17 -16.76 -27.19
CA CYS A 221 -1.86 -16.66 -26.50
C CYS A 221 -1.80 -17.31 -25.11
N PHE A 222 -2.95 -17.58 -24.48
CA PHE A 222 -3.04 -18.00 -23.08
C PHE A 222 -3.20 -19.51 -22.86
N TYR A 223 -3.22 -20.33 -23.92
CA TYR A 223 -3.38 -21.78 -23.78
C TYR A 223 -2.06 -22.54 -23.63
N ASP A 224 -1.76 -22.92 -22.39
CA ASP A 224 -1.25 -24.25 -22.04
C ASP A 224 -1.56 -24.51 -20.54
N VAL A 225 -2.69 -25.17 -20.24
CA VAL A 225 -3.15 -25.43 -18.86
C VAL A 225 -3.23 -26.94 -18.63
N SER A 226 -2.52 -27.42 -17.61
CA SER A 226 -2.56 -28.81 -17.14
C SER A 226 -3.89 -29.13 -16.48
N GLU A 227 -4.43 -30.32 -16.80
CA GLU A 227 -5.52 -30.96 -16.07
C GLU A 227 -5.01 -31.41 -14.69
N ASP A 228 -5.21 -30.57 -13.68
CA ASP A 228 -5.58 -30.98 -12.32
C ASP A 228 -5.58 -29.75 -11.41
N ILE A 229 -6.56 -29.70 -10.51
CA ILE A 229 -6.54 -29.11 -9.15
C ILE A 229 -7.84 -28.35 -8.86
N GLY A 230 -8.71 -28.99 -8.06
CA GLY A 230 -9.71 -28.32 -7.24
C GLY A 230 -9.23 -28.25 -5.79
N VAL A 231 -9.32 -27.08 -5.13
CA VAL A 231 -9.10 -26.98 -3.68
C VAL A 231 -10.06 -25.97 -3.02
N PRO A 232 -10.76 -26.36 -1.93
CA PRO A 232 -11.57 -25.45 -1.12
C PRO A 232 -10.72 -24.56 -0.19
N TYR A 233 -11.31 -23.40 0.15
CA TYR A 233 -10.74 -22.25 0.87
C TYR A 233 -9.93 -22.55 2.16
N PHE A 234 -10.12 -23.72 2.78
CA PHE A 234 -9.48 -24.09 4.06
C PHE A 234 -8.02 -24.55 3.94
N HIS A 235 -7.57 -24.99 2.76
CA HIS A 235 -6.19 -25.47 2.55
C HIS A 235 -5.17 -24.36 2.19
N LEU A 236 -5.63 -23.13 1.95
CA LEU A 236 -4.83 -22.00 1.44
C LEU A 236 -3.86 -21.38 2.46
N ARG A 237 -3.93 -21.80 3.74
CA ARG A 237 -3.06 -21.32 4.83
C ARG A 237 -1.62 -21.85 4.75
N ARG A 238 -1.37 -22.89 3.96
CA ARG A 238 -0.08 -23.62 3.90
C ARG A 238 0.88 -23.17 2.79
N ASN A 239 0.41 -22.39 1.81
CA ASN A 239 1.14 -22.07 0.57
C ASN A 239 1.44 -20.56 0.40
N PHE A 240 1.31 -19.77 1.47
CA PHE A 240 1.79 -18.39 1.45
C PHE A 240 3.33 -18.40 1.35
N SER A 241 3.86 -17.93 0.22
CA SER A 241 5.30 -17.78 0.01
C SER A 241 5.65 -16.30 -0.04
N THR A 242 6.46 -15.86 0.92
CA THR A 242 7.05 -14.51 0.94
C THR A 242 8.09 -14.31 -0.17
N GLU A 243 8.66 -15.40 -0.73
CA GLU A 243 9.62 -15.33 -1.85
C GLU A 243 9.01 -14.72 -3.12
N TYR A 244 7.68 -14.78 -3.30
CA TYR A 244 7.00 -14.10 -4.42
C TYR A 244 7.15 -12.58 -4.39
N PHE A 245 7.49 -12.00 -3.24
CA PHE A 245 7.57 -10.56 -3.03
C PHE A 245 8.86 -10.22 -2.27
N MET A 246 10.02 -10.56 -2.84
CA MET A 246 11.36 -10.15 -2.38
C MET A 246 11.61 -8.62 -2.51
N GLY A 247 10.64 -7.81 -2.09
CA GLY A 247 10.53 -6.36 -2.31
C GLY A 247 9.16 -6.01 -2.91
N VAL A 248 8.45 -5.03 -2.34
CA VAL A 248 7.16 -4.54 -2.89
C VAL A 248 7.34 -4.00 -4.31
N CYS A 249 8.53 -3.50 -4.64
CA CYS A 249 8.92 -3.08 -5.98
C CYS A 249 8.89 -4.25 -7.00
N ASN A 250 9.09 -5.50 -6.56
CA ASN A 250 9.08 -6.67 -7.45
C ASN A 250 7.66 -7.11 -7.86
N TRP A 251 6.60 -6.60 -7.21
CA TRP A 251 5.24 -6.76 -7.75
C TRP A 251 5.12 -6.04 -9.12
N ASN A 252 5.89 -4.96 -9.31
CA ASN A 252 6.07 -4.28 -10.59
C ASN A 252 7.11 -4.98 -11.50
N GLY A 253 7.27 -6.31 -11.42
CA GLY A 253 8.29 -7.11 -12.12
C GLY A 253 8.19 -7.14 -13.65
N PHE A 254 8.03 -5.98 -14.28
CA PHE A 254 8.11 -5.74 -15.71
C PHE A 254 9.57 -5.61 -16.11
N ALA A 255 9.99 -6.35 -17.13
CA ALA A 255 11.32 -6.23 -17.71
C ALA A 255 11.24 -5.53 -19.09
N GLU A 256 12.10 -4.53 -19.33
CA GLU A 256 12.25 -4.02 -20.70
C GLU A 256 12.97 -5.09 -21.53
N ASN A 257 12.33 -5.55 -22.60
CA ASN A 257 12.92 -6.56 -23.47
C ASN A 257 13.79 -5.87 -24.53
N THR A 258 15.07 -5.66 -24.22
CA THR A 258 16.05 -5.06 -25.11
C THR A 258 16.60 -6.02 -26.17
N CYS A 259 16.33 -7.32 -26.06
CA CYS A 259 16.90 -8.37 -26.90
C CYS A 259 16.13 -8.63 -28.20
N VAL A 260 14.96 -8.00 -28.39
CA VAL A 260 14.03 -8.34 -29.48
C VAL A 260 14.51 -7.87 -30.87
N LEU A 261 15.52 -7.00 -30.95
CA LEU A 261 15.83 -6.30 -32.21
C LEU A 261 17.29 -6.50 -32.66
N SER A 262 17.52 -7.46 -33.55
CA SER A 262 18.53 -7.25 -34.61
C SER A 262 17.91 -6.36 -35.70
N GLU A 263 18.66 -5.41 -36.26
CA GLU A 263 18.13 -4.43 -37.23
C GLU A 263 17.37 -5.08 -38.41
N MET A 264 17.79 -6.27 -38.87
CA MET A 264 17.12 -7.01 -39.96
C MET A 264 15.75 -7.62 -39.61
N HIS A 265 15.45 -7.87 -38.33
CA HIS A 265 14.16 -8.43 -37.89
C HIS A 265 13.14 -7.33 -37.54
N LYS A 266 13.61 -6.12 -37.21
CA LYS A 266 12.76 -4.99 -36.79
C LYS A 266 11.81 -4.52 -37.88
N GLU A 267 12.32 -4.31 -39.10
CA GLU A 267 11.53 -3.83 -40.24
C GLU A 267 10.45 -4.86 -40.63
N SER A 268 10.81 -6.14 -40.68
CA SER A 268 9.89 -7.25 -40.95
C SER A 268 8.76 -7.37 -39.93
N ILE A 269 9.04 -7.20 -38.63
CA ILE A 269 8.02 -7.25 -37.56
C ILE A 269 7.10 -6.03 -37.63
N LEU A 270 7.65 -4.85 -37.93
CA LEU A 270 6.88 -3.62 -38.06
C LEU A 270 6.03 -3.59 -39.33
N GLU A 271 6.35 -4.34 -40.39
CA GLU A 271 5.51 -4.42 -41.59
C GLU A 271 4.28 -5.31 -41.39
N ASN A 272 4.34 -6.31 -40.50
CA ASN A 272 3.27 -7.28 -40.29
C ASN A 272 2.57 -7.10 -38.93
N THR A 273 1.36 -6.52 -38.95
CA THR A 273 0.54 -6.28 -37.75
C THR A 273 0.24 -7.56 -36.94
N ALA A 274 0.04 -8.72 -37.58
CA ALA A 274 -0.22 -9.97 -36.86
C ALA A 274 1.03 -10.47 -36.11
N SER A 275 2.21 -10.29 -36.70
CA SER A 275 3.49 -10.65 -36.07
C SER A 275 3.82 -9.70 -34.91
N LEU A 276 3.62 -8.39 -35.10
CA LEU A 276 3.76 -7.38 -34.04
C LEU A 276 2.81 -7.67 -32.86
N LYS A 277 1.57 -8.03 -33.16
CA LYS A 277 0.53 -8.38 -32.18
C LYS A 277 0.90 -9.62 -31.36
N GLY A 278 1.29 -10.71 -32.01
CA GLY A 278 1.73 -11.93 -31.33
C GLY A 278 2.94 -11.69 -30.43
N LEU A 279 3.92 -10.93 -30.91
CA LEU A 279 5.11 -10.56 -30.13
C LEU A 279 4.77 -9.70 -28.91
N CYS A 280 3.93 -8.67 -29.08
CA CYS A 280 3.53 -7.82 -27.96
C CYS A 280 2.75 -8.57 -26.88
N PHE A 281 1.83 -9.47 -27.25
CA PHE A 281 1.12 -10.26 -26.24
C PHE A 281 1.98 -11.33 -25.59
N GLN A 282 2.95 -11.89 -26.31
CA GLN A 282 3.94 -12.76 -25.71
C GLN A 282 4.78 -12.01 -24.67
N MET A 283 5.19 -10.77 -24.97
CA MET A 283 5.83 -9.89 -23.97
C MET A 283 4.87 -9.62 -22.80
N CYS A 284 3.59 -9.33 -23.07
CA CYS A 284 2.61 -9.14 -22.00
C CYS A 284 2.52 -10.33 -21.04
N LYS A 285 2.46 -11.55 -21.60
CA LYS A 285 2.42 -12.83 -20.86
C LYS A 285 3.65 -13.03 -19.99
N ASN A 286 4.82 -12.60 -20.47
CA ASN A 286 6.09 -12.71 -19.76
C ASN A 286 6.33 -11.57 -18.76
N ARG A 287 5.40 -10.61 -18.62
CA ARG A 287 5.64 -9.34 -17.91
C ARG A 287 6.86 -8.61 -18.47
N GLU A 288 6.92 -8.52 -19.79
CA GLU A 288 7.94 -7.79 -20.52
C GLU A 288 7.30 -6.66 -21.32
N TYR A 289 8.09 -5.64 -21.65
CA TYR A 289 7.64 -4.59 -22.55
C TYR A 289 8.74 -4.12 -23.48
N HIS A 290 8.33 -3.63 -24.65
CA HIS A 290 9.20 -2.88 -25.54
C HIS A 290 8.42 -1.66 -26.03
N LEU A 291 8.79 -0.47 -25.54
CA LEU A 291 8.01 0.77 -25.71
C LEU A 291 7.68 1.05 -27.17
N GLU A 292 8.67 0.97 -28.07
CA GLU A 292 8.47 1.26 -29.49
C GLU A 292 7.49 0.28 -30.17
N LEU A 293 7.68 -1.03 -29.98
CA LEU A 293 6.82 -2.07 -30.55
C LEU A 293 5.40 -1.98 -30.01
N MET A 294 5.24 -1.79 -28.70
CA MET A 294 3.93 -1.65 -28.07
C MET A 294 3.24 -0.36 -28.46
N GLN A 295 3.95 0.76 -28.58
CA GLN A 295 3.40 2.01 -29.12
C GLN A 295 2.95 1.85 -30.57
N GLU A 296 3.73 1.12 -31.37
CA GLU A 296 3.36 0.83 -32.75
C GLU A 296 2.13 -0.07 -32.83
N LEU A 297 2.01 -1.07 -31.95
CA LEU A 297 0.80 -1.87 -31.83
C LEU A 297 -0.39 -0.99 -31.39
N ILE A 298 -0.24 -0.16 -30.36
CA ILE A 298 -1.30 0.76 -29.87
C ILE A 298 -1.85 1.65 -30.98
N LYS A 299 -1.00 2.13 -31.91
CA LYS A 299 -1.44 2.92 -33.07
C LYS A 299 -2.31 2.11 -34.04
N ARG A 300 -2.05 0.80 -34.15
CA ARG A 300 -2.71 -0.14 -35.07
C ARG A 300 -3.89 -0.89 -34.44
N SER A 301 -4.00 -0.87 -33.11
CA SER A 301 -5.04 -1.54 -32.34
C SER A 301 -6.36 -0.76 -32.28
N THR A 302 -7.47 -1.48 -32.16
CA THR A 302 -8.82 -0.94 -32.01
C THR A 302 -9.26 -0.88 -30.55
N SER A 303 -10.43 -0.27 -30.29
CA SER A 303 -10.99 0.13 -28.97
C SER A 303 -10.46 -0.65 -27.74
N PHE A 304 -10.73 -1.96 -27.66
CA PHE A 304 -10.34 -2.79 -26.52
C PHE A 304 -8.83 -3.01 -26.43
N GLU A 305 -8.22 -3.52 -27.51
CA GLU A 305 -6.80 -3.86 -27.58
C GLU A 305 -5.94 -2.62 -27.30
N ARG A 306 -6.35 -1.48 -27.84
CA ARG A 306 -5.72 -0.19 -27.58
C ARG A 306 -5.80 0.19 -26.10
N ALA A 307 -6.98 0.14 -25.49
CA ALA A 307 -7.15 0.48 -24.08
C ALA A 307 -6.35 -0.45 -23.15
N PHE A 308 -6.32 -1.75 -23.47
CA PHE A 308 -5.52 -2.73 -22.74
C PHE A 308 -4.02 -2.45 -22.87
N MET A 309 -3.51 -2.26 -24.09
CA MET A 309 -2.09 -2.02 -24.34
C MET A 309 -1.63 -0.67 -23.80
N GLU A 310 -2.43 0.39 -23.93
CA GLU A 310 -2.17 1.69 -23.29
C GLU A 310 -2.09 1.52 -21.76
N GLY A 311 -3.04 0.79 -21.17
CA GLY A 311 -3.03 0.47 -19.75
C GLY A 311 -1.79 -0.32 -19.33
N TYR A 312 -1.43 -1.37 -20.07
CA TYR A 312 -0.27 -2.22 -19.81
C TYR A 312 1.03 -1.41 -19.84
N VAL A 313 1.26 -0.62 -20.90
CA VAL A 313 2.45 0.21 -21.05
C VAL A 313 2.54 1.25 -19.94
N MET A 314 1.43 1.91 -19.58
CA MET A 314 1.39 2.86 -18.48
C MET A 314 1.78 2.19 -17.15
N VAL A 315 1.23 1.01 -16.85
CA VAL A 315 1.61 0.28 -15.63
C VAL A 315 3.08 -0.13 -15.64
N ALA A 316 3.60 -0.62 -16.78
CA ALA A 316 5.01 -0.96 -16.93
C ALA A 316 5.95 0.25 -16.74
N CYS A 317 5.49 1.44 -17.16
CA CYS A 317 6.20 2.72 -16.96
C CYS A 317 5.94 3.37 -15.59
N GLN A 318 5.26 2.67 -14.67
CA GLN A 318 4.88 3.17 -13.34
C GLN A 318 3.92 4.38 -13.36
N GLU A 319 3.21 4.59 -14.47
CA GLU A 319 2.13 5.58 -14.60
C GLU A 319 0.79 4.97 -14.12
N TYR A 320 0.74 4.51 -12.87
CA TYR A 320 -0.36 3.70 -12.35
C TYR A 320 -1.72 4.40 -12.37
N LYS A 321 -1.75 5.73 -12.21
CA LYS A 321 -2.99 6.52 -12.16
C LYS A 321 -3.65 6.62 -13.53
N GLU A 322 -2.86 6.83 -14.57
CA GLU A 322 -3.29 6.87 -15.96
C GLU A 322 -3.59 5.45 -16.45
N GLY A 323 -2.74 4.49 -16.09
CA GLY A 323 -2.87 3.07 -16.42
C GLY A 323 -4.19 2.48 -15.94
N LYS A 324 -4.58 2.70 -14.67
CA LYS A 324 -5.88 2.21 -14.17
C LYS A 324 -7.07 2.83 -14.90
N GLN A 325 -7.00 4.07 -15.35
CA GLN A 325 -8.08 4.70 -16.09
C GLN A 325 -8.27 4.00 -17.44
N ARG A 326 -7.18 3.70 -18.15
CA ARG A 326 -7.21 2.95 -19.41
C ARG A 326 -7.69 1.51 -19.23
N LEU A 327 -7.22 0.82 -18.18
CA LEU A 327 -7.66 -0.54 -17.86
C LEU A 327 -9.14 -0.60 -17.46
N ARG A 328 -9.69 0.45 -16.81
CA ARG A 328 -11.14 0.55 -16.56
C ARG A 328 -11.93 0.72 -17.84
N THR A 329 -11.46 1.54 -18.78
CA THR A 329 -12.08 1.64 -20.11
C THR A 329 -12.07 0.28 -20.81
N ALA A 330 -10.98 -0.48 -20.74
CA ALA A 330 -10.93 -1.84 -21.28
C ALA A 330 -11.98 -2.76 -20.62
N LEU A 331 -12.16 -2.66 -19.29
CA LEU A 331 -13.17 -3.43 -18.54
C LEU A 331 -14.61 -3.03 -18.90
N GLU A 332 -14.88 -1.74 -19.13
CA GLU A 332 -16.17 -1.23 -19.58
C GLU A 332 -16.53 -1.76 -20.96
N ILE A 333 -15.58 -1.75 -21.90
CA ILE A 333 -15.75 -2.31 -23.23
C ILE A 333 -16.10 -3.81 -23.14
N ILE A 334 -15.35 -4.61 -22.37
CA ILE A 334 -15.67 -6.03 -22.17
C ILE A 334 -17.10 -6.24 -21.64
N ARG A 335 -17.54 -5.39 -20.71
CA ARG A 335 -18.87 -5.47 -20.12
C ARG A 335 -19.97 -5.13 -21.13
N GLU A 336 -19.77 -4.10 -21.94
CA GLU A 336 -20.71 -3.65 -22.97
C GLU A 336 -20.85 -4.66 -24.11
N MET A 337 -19.76 -5.35 -24.45
CA MET A 337 -19.74 -6.35 -25.52
C MET A 337 -20.28 -7.72 -25.11
N GLU A 338 -20.77 -7.87 -23.88
CA GLU A 338 -21.18 -9.16 -23.29
C GLU A 338 -20.15 -10.29 -23.44
N ILE A 339 -18.87 -9.95 -23.61
CA ILE A 339 -17.74 -10.90 -23.66
C ILE A 339 -17.50 -11.40 -22.22
N ARG A 340 -18.46 -12.17 -21.71
CA ARG A 340 -18.40 -12.87 -20.43
C ARG A 340 -17.63 -14.19 -20.55
N SER A 341 -17.12 -14.50 -21.73
CA SER A 341 -16.68 -15.83 -22.15
C SER A 341 -15.16 -16.05 -22.13
N ILE A 342 -14.34 -15.05 -21.78
CA ILE A 342 -12.86 -15.17 -21.79
C ILE A 342 -12.29 -14.77 -20.42
N PRO A 343 -12.24 -15.70 -19.45
CA PRO A 343 -11.82 -15.41 -18.07
C PRO A 343 -10.36 -14.91 -17.98
N GLU A 344 -9.49 -15.28 -18.91
CA GLU A 344 -8.06 -14.95 -18.92
C GLU A 344 -7.83 -13.44 -19.05
N ILE A 345 -8.53 -12.80 -20.00
CA ILE A 345 -8.43 -11.35 -20.23
C ILE A 345 -8.88 -10.58 -18.99
N LEU A 346 -9.97 -11.01 -18.36
CA LEU A 346 -10.48 -10.42 -17.14
C LEU A 346 -9.51 -10.60 -15.97
N LEU A 347 -8.88 -11.77 -15.84
CA LEU A 347 -7.86 -12.02 -14.82
C LEU A 347 -6.67 -11.08 -14.98
N TRP A 348 -6.15 -10.88 -16.21
CA TRP A 348 -5.06 -9.91 -16.46
C TRP A 348 -5.45 -8.47 -16.12
N ILE A 349 -6.64 -8.04 -16.54
CA ILE A 349 -7.13 -6.69 -16.21
C ILE A 349 -7.30 -6.52 -14.70
N TYR A 350 -7.82 -7.52 -13.98
CA TYR A 350 -7.93 -7.47 -12.53
C TYR A 350 -6.57 -7.44 -11.83
N ASP A 351 -5.57 -8.20 -12.31
CA ASP A 351 -4.20 -8.17 -11.78
C ASP A 351 -3.58 -6.77 -11.95
N LEU A 352 -3.60 -6.22 -13.17
CA LEU A 352 -3.04 -4.89 -13.47
C LEU A 352 -3.81 -3.76 -12.76
N LEU A 353 -5.13 -3.84 -12.66
CA LEU A 353 -5.94 -2.88 -11.90
C LEU A 353 -5.63 -2.96 -10.41
N SER A 354 -5.52 -4.17 -9.86
CA SER A 354 -5.18 -4.35 -8.46
C SER A 354 -3.80 -3.76 -8.13
N MET A 355 -2.81 -4.00 -8.99
CA MET A 355 -1.48 -3.43 -8.87
C MET A 355 -1.51 -1.91 -8.94
N SER A 356 -2.17 -1.35 -9.93
CA SER A 356 -2.28 0.11 -10.11
C SER A 356 -2.94 0.77 -8.90
N HIS A 357 -4.02 0.16 -8.38
CA HIS A 357 -4.69 0.62 -7.18
C HIS A 357 -3.79 0.51 -5.94
N MET A 358 -3.02 -0.56 -5.80
CA MET A 358 -2.07 -0.71 -4.70
C MET A 358 -1.01 0.40 -4.72
N PHE A 359 -0.34 0.64 -5.84
CA PHE A 359 0.71 1.67 -5.95
C PHE A 359 0.16 3.10 -5.82
N CYS A 360 -1.12 3.32 -6.11
CA CYS A 360 -1.83 4.55 -5.79
C CYS A 360 -2.23 4.69 -4.30
N GLY A 361 -2.03 3.66 -3.47
CA GLY A 361 -2.51 3.59 -2.08
C GLY A 361 -4.02 3.41 -1.92
N GLU A 362 -4.71 2.96 -2.98
CA GLU A 362 -6.16 2.73 -3.05
C GLU A 362 -6.48 1.27 -2.74
N TYR A 363 -6.14 0.80 -1.55
CA TYR A 363 -6.12 -0.64 -1.32
C TYR A 363 -7.51 -1.30 -1.23
N PHE A 364 -8.60 -0.56 -1.03
CA PHE A 364 -9.94 -1.16 -1.00
C PHE A 364 -10.37 -1.56 -2.40
N GLU A 365 -10.12 -0.68 -3.36
CA GLU A 365 -10.27 -0.91 -4.78
C GLU A 365 -9.32 -2.03 -5.22
N CYS A 366 -8.08 -2.06 -4.72
CA CYS A 366 -7.16 -3.17 -4.93
C CYS A 366 -7.77 -4.51 -4.46
N ILE A 367 -8.21 -4.60 -3.19
CA ILE A 367 -8.84 -5.79 -2.62
C ILE A 367 -10.12 -6.18 -3.40
N PHE A 368 -10.89 -5.21 -3.88
CA PHE A 368 -12.06 -5.48 -4.73
C PHE A 368 -11.66 -6.24 -6.00
N TYR A 369 -10.67 -5.75 -6.75
CA TYR A 369 -10.21 -6.43 -7.97
C TYR A 369 -9.51 -7.76 -7.68
N LEU A 370 -8.76 -7.86 -6.58
CA LEU A 370 -8.18 -9.13 -6.14
C LEU A 370 -9.26 -10.17 -5.82
N ASN A 371 -10.33 -9.78 -5.13
CA ASN A 371 -11.47 -10.68 -4.87
C ASN A 371 -12.19 -11.08 -6.17
N LYS A 372 -12.30 -10.18 -7.16
CA LYS A 372 -12.82 -10.53 -8.49
C LYS A 372 -11.93 -11.56 -9.19
N GLY A 373 -10.61 -11.42 -9.08
CA GLY A 373 -9.65 -12.40 -9.58
C GLY A 373 -9.76 -13.76 -8.88
N ILE A 374 -9.86 -13.78 -7.55
CA ILE A 374 -10.06 -15.01 -6.75
C ILE A 374 -11.37 -15.71 -7.17
N ASP A 375 -12.48 -14.99 -7.22
CA ASP A 375 -13.78 -15.56 -7.59
C ASP A 375 -13.78 -16.13 -9.00
N LEU A 376 -13.21 -15.39 -9.97
CA LEU A 376 -13.15 -15.82 -11.35
C LEU A 376 -12.23 -17.03 -11.54
N SER A 377 -11.01 -16.99 -10.99
CA SER A 377 -10.08 -18.12 -11.06
C SER A 377 -10.61 -19.38 -10.37
N TYR A 378 -11.31 -19.23 -9.24
CA TYR A 378 -11.96 -20.35 -8.56
C TYR A 378 -13.09 -20.97 -9.40
N ARG A 379 -13.96 -20.14 -10.00
CA ARG A 379 -15.04 -20.62 -10.89
C ARG A 379 -14.52 -21.42 -12.08
N HIS A 380 -13.32 -21.10 -12.57
CA HIS A 380 -12.66 -21.80 -13.68
C HIS A 380 -11.62 -22.84 -13.24
N GLN A 381 -11.55 -23.19 -11.95
CA GLN A 381 -10.63 -24.21 -11.39
C GLN A 381 -9.13 -23.92 -11.65
N LEU A 382 -8.75 -22.64 -11.71
CA LEU A 382 -7.37 -22.20 -11.93
C LEU A 382 -6.64 -22.06 -10.58
N GLY A 383 -6.20 -23.18 -10.01
CA GLY A 383 -5.62 -23.24 -8.65
C GLY A 383 -4.42 -22.32 -8.44
N PHE A 384 -3.46 -22.29 -9.38
CA PHE A 384 -2.26 -21.45 -9.27
C PHE A 384 -2.60 -19.94 -9.36
N VAL A 385 -3.54 -19.57 -10.23
CA VAL A 385 -4.02 -18.17 -10.38
C VAL A 385 -4.75 -17.74 -9.11
N THR A 386 -5.57 -18.62 -8.55
CA THR A 386 -6.26 -18.38 -7.27
C THR A 386 -5.24 -18.09 -6.16
N GLN A 387 -4.15 -18.85 -6.10
CA GLN A 387 -3.07 -18.66 -5.14
C GLN A 387 -2.35 -17.32 -5.34
N HIS A 388 -2.08 -16.91 -6.60
CA HIS A 388 -1.50 -15.61 -6.93
C HIS A 388 -2.32 -14.46 -6.36
N PHE A 389 -3.61 -14.39 -6.71
CA PHE A 389 -4.50 -13.32 -6.23
C PHE A 389 -4.65 -13.32 -4.70
N LEU A 390 -4.67 -14.50 -4.07
CA LEU A 390 -4.73 -14.60 -2.61
C LEU A 390 -3.43 -14.09 -1.96
N ASN A 391 -2.27 -14.44 -2.51
CA ASN A 391 -0.99 -13.96 -2.00
C ASN A 391 -0.90 -12.44 -2.13
N CYS A 392 -1.25 -11.87 -3.29
CA CYS A 392 -1.36 -10.41 -3.48
C CYS A 392 -2.30 -9.79 -2.43
N LYS A 393 -3.47 -10.41 -2.19
CA LYS A 393 -4.44 -9.92 -1.20
C LYS A 393 -3.86 -9.89 0.20
N LEU A 394 -3.17 -10.95 0.62
CA LEU A 394 -2.53 -11.02 1.94
C LEU A 394 -1.46 -9.94 2.09
N VAL A 395 -0.64 -9.70 1.06
CA VAL A 395 0.38 -8.64 1.05
C VAL A 395 -0.28 -7.27 1.22
N VAL A 396 -1.32 -6.98 0.44
CA VAL A 396 -2.07 -5.73 0.48
C VAL A 396 -2.71 -5.50 1.86
N GLU A 397 -3.31 -6.54 2.44
CA GLU A 397 -3.86 -6.47 3.80
C GLU A 397 -2.80 -6.13 4.85
N ARG A 398 -1.54 -6.57 4.67
CA ARG A 398 -0.44 -6.22 5.60
C ARG A 398 0.09 -4.81 5.37
N ILE A 399 0.36 -4.43 4.12
CA ILE A 399 0.86 -3.08 3.79
C ILE A 399 -0.13 -2.01 4.24
N GLY A 400 -1.40 -2.24 3.95
CA GLY A 400 -2.50 -1.33 4.26
C GLY A 400 -3.17 -1.56 5.61
N TYR A 401 -2.60 -2.38 6.51
CA TYR A 401 -3.14 -2.66 7.86
C TYR A 401 -4.65 -3.00 7.88
N ILE A 402 -5.12 -3.71 6.85
CA ILE A 402 -6.52 -4.11 6.72
C ILE A 402 -6.73 -5.37 7.58
N PRO A 403 -7.75 -5.41 8.46
CA PRO A 403 -8.12 -6.62 9.17
C PRO A 403 -8.47 -7.73 8.18
N GLY A 404 -7.68 -8.80 8.20
CA GLY A 404 -7.84 -9.97 7.33
C GLY A 404 -7.86 -11.27 8.14
N PRO A 405 -8.13 -12.42 7.50
CA PRO A 405 -8.25 -13.72 8.16
C PRO A 405 -6.96 -14.25 8.81
N SER A 406 -5.82 -13.55 8.69
CA SER A 406 -4.53 -14.00 9.22
C SER A 406 -3.66 -12.85 9.76
N PRO A 407 -4.16 -12.04 10.73
CA PRO A 407 -3.53 -10.78 11.14
C PRO A 407 -2.11 -10.94 11.72
N ASN A 408 -1.73 -12.17 12.10
CA ASN A 408 -0.45 -12.48 12.76
C ASN A 408 0.70 -12.81 11.80
N ILE A 409 0.48 -12.83 10.48
CA ILE A 409 1.56 -13.03 9.51
C ILE A 409 2.26 -11.67 9.33
N GLY A 410 3.46 -11.52 9.89
CA GLY A 410 4.31 -10.36 9.70
C GLY A 410 4.90 -10.31 8.30
N LEU A 411 5.02 -9.11 7.74
CA LEU A 411 5.69 -8.87 6.45
C LEU A 411 6.83 -7.89 6.71
N GLU A 412 8.08 -8.37 6.65
CA GLU A 412 9.26 -7.53 6.84
C GLU A 412 9.54 -6.77 5.54
N LEU A 413 9.11 -5.51 5.51
CA LEU A 413 9.34 -4.59 4.38
C LEU A 413 10.60 -3.74 4.55
N ARG A 414 11.54 -4.14 5.42
CA ARG A 414 12.67 -3.27 5.80
C ARG A 414 13.82 -3.34 4.78
N GLU A 415 14.44 -2.16 4.58
CA GLU A 415 15.73 -1.90 3.93
C GLU A 415 15.80 -1.57 2.43
N MET A 416 14.69 -1.35 1.72
CA MET A 416 14.79 -0.96 0.29
C MET A 416 14.72 0.55 -0.01
N ALA A 417 14.15 1.37 0.88
CA ALA A 417 14.03 2.81 0.65
C ALA A 417 14.07 3.60 1.96
N ASP A 418 14.91 4.64 2.01
CA ASP A 418 14.98 5.63 3.08
C ASP A 418 14.65 7.04 2.53
N ALA A 419 14.67 8.07 3.38
CA ALA A 419 14.44 9.44 2.95
C ALA A 419 15.40 9.92 1.85
N ARG A 420 16.65 9.40 1.78
CA ARG A 420 17.61 9.75 0.73
C ARG A 420 17.19 9.15 -0.60
N TYR A 421 16.73 7.90 -0.61
CA TYR A 421 16.18 7.26 -1.81
C TYR A 421 15.06 8.08 -2.45
N ILE A 422 14.16 8.66 -1.64
CA ILE A 422 13.04 9.49 -2.12
C ILE A 422 13.54 10.72 -2.88
N VAL A 423 14.64 11.33 -2.43
CA VAL A 423 15.23 12.52 -3.08
C VAL A 423 16.03 12.11 -4.33
N GLU A 424 16.78 11.02 -4.27
CA GLU A 424 17.60 10.52 -5.38
C GLU A 424 16.76 9.94 -6.53
N ASN A 425 15.61 9.33 -6.21
CA ASN A 425 14.70 8.66 -7.14
C ASN A 425 13.31 9.33 -7.13
N GLU A 426 13.29 10.67 -7.21
CA GLU A 426 12.07 11.49 -7.10
C GLU A 426 10.89 10.99 -7.95
N GLN A 427 11.14 10.68 -9.23
CA GLN A 427 10.06 10.26 -10.14
C GLN A 427 9.44 8.93 -9.71
N GLU A 428 10.26 7.98 -9.25
CA GLU A 428 9.79 6.69 -8.76
C GLU A 428 9.02 6.85 -7.44
N ALA A 429 9.50 7.71 -6.53
CA ALA A 429 8.82 8.02 -5.29
C ALA A 429 7.44 8.69 -5.50
N ILE A 430 7.35 9.61 -6.47
CA ILE A 430 6.10 10.26 -6.87
C ILE A 430 5.10 9.25 -7.44
N CYS A 431 5.58 8.33 -8.27
CA CYS A 431 4.75 7.29 -8.89
C CYS A 431 4.36 6.18 -7.90
N ASN A 432 5.16 5.92 -6.87
CA ASN A 432 4.99 4.81 -5.93
C ASN A 432 4.67 5.30 -4.51
N ARG A 433 3.37 5.39 -4.19
CA ARG A 433 2.90 5.87 -2.88
C ARG A 433 3.29 4.93 -1.74
N ILE A 434 3.46 3.64 -2.02
CA ILE A 434 3.84 2.65 -1.01
C ILE A 434 5.29 2.86 -0.59
N LEU A 435 6.19 3.00 -1.56
CA LEU A 435 7.61 3.27 -1.32
C LEU A 435 7.78 4.56 -0.51
N THR A 436 7.08 5.62 -0.90
CA THR A 436 7.03 6.88 -0.14
C THR A 436 6.49 6.70 1.28
N SER A 437 5.42 5.92 1.47
CA SER A 437 4.84 5.66 2.80
C SER A 437 5.77 4.82 3.68
N ILE A 438 6.48 3.85 3.12
CA ILE A 438 7.42 3.00 3.85
C ILE A 438 8.68 3.80 4.23
N ALA A 439 9.31 4.46 3.26
CA ALA A 439 10.53 5.24 3.45
C ALA A 439 10.35 6.35 4.47
N LEU A 440 9.17 6.99 4.48
CA LEU A 440 8.87 8.11 5.36
C LEU A 440 8.13 7.70 6.65
N LYS A 441 7.99 6.40 6.95
CA LYS A 441 7.25 5.93 8.14
C LYS A 441 7.81 6.51 9.44
N GLY A 442 9.12 6.48 9.60
CA GLY A 442 9.84 7.01 10.76
C GLY A 442 10.55 8.35 10.50
N GLU A 443 10.24 9.03 9.39
CA GLU A 443 10.93 10.27 9.03
C GLU A 443 10.55 11.43 9.96
N MET A 444 11.56 12.21 10.37
CA MET A 444 11.48 13.26 11.39
C MET A 444 11.85 14.64 10.82
N SER A 445 11.45 14.88 9.56
CA SER A 445 11.74 16.12 8.85
C SER A 445 10.57 16.59 8.00
N ASN A 446 10.72 17.75 7.36
CA ASN A 446 9.75 18.29 6.40
C ASN A 446 9.45 17.32 5.24
N LEU A 447 10.35 16.37 4.92
CA LEU A 447 10.11 15.37 3.89
C LEU A 447 8.86 14.52 4.18
N ARG A 448 8.46 14.40 5.44
CA ARG A 448 7.25 13.68 5.86
C ARG A 448 5.96 14.27 5.28
N GLU A 449 5.94 15.56 4.93
CA GLU A 449 4.78 16.21 4.29
C GLU A 449 4.34 15.49 3.01
N ILE A 450 5.29 14.85 2.33
CA ILE A 450 5.05 14.08 1.12
C ILE A 450 4.02 12.95 1.33
N ARG A 451 3.94 12.36 2.54
CA ARG A 451 2.93 11.33 2.85
C ARG A 451 1.50 11.86 2.76
N THR A 452 1.31 13.15 3.03
CA THR A 452 -0.01 13.77 3.05
C THR A 452 -0.50 14.16 1.65
N LEU A 453 0.41 14.29 0.68
CA LEU A 453 0.09 14.72 -0.70
C LEU A 453 -0.88 13.76 -1.36
N GLU A 454 -1.83 14.28 -2.16
CA GLU A 454 -2.76 13.44 -2.89
C GLU A 454 -2.30 13.19 -4.32
N ARG A 455 -1.68 14.19 -4.96
CA ARG A 455 -1.42 14.17 -6.40
C ARG A 455 0.05 14.40 -6.76
N PHE A 456 0.90 14.82 -5.81
CA PHE A 456 2.34 15.07 -6.03
C PHE A 456 2.61 16.04 -7.20
N VAL A 457 1.66 16.93 -7.50
CA VAL A 457 1.74 17.81 -8.68
C VAL A 457 2.66 18.99 -8.39
N GLN A 458 2.55 19.55 -7.18
CA GLN A 458 3.18 20.82 -6.83
C GLN A 458 4.32 20.72 -5.83
N LEU A 459 4.27 19.74 -4.91
CA LEU A 459 5.32 19.52 -3.92
C LEU A 459 6.13 18.29 -4.31
N ARG A 460 7.40 18.51 -4.65
CA ARG A 460 8.34 17.45 -5.02
C ARG A 460 9.46 17.31 -4.00
N PRO A 461 10.03 16.11 -3.77
CA PRO A 461 11.18 15.90 -2.89
C PRO A 461 12.30 16.93 -3.07
N SER A 462 12.76 17.17 -4.30
CA SER A 462 13.89 18.06 -4.59
C SER A 462 13.60 19.55 -4.33
N THR A 463 12.34 19.98 -4.35
CA THR A 463 11.95 21.39 -4.22
C THR A 463 11.12 21.67 -2.96
N LEU A 464 10.92 20.65 -2.12
CA LEU A 464 9.92 20.64 -1.06
C LEU A 464 10.02 21.84 -0.13
N CYS A 465 11.20 22.14 0.41
CA CYS A 465 11.37 23.25 1.35
C CYS A 465 10.95 24.60 0.73
N ARG A 466 11.34 24.85 -0.51
CA ARG A 466 10.99 26.07 -1.24
C ARG A 466 9.49 26.15 -1.49
N ASP A 467 8.86 25.02 -1.82
CA ASP A 467 7.42 24.94 -2.10
C ASP A 467 6.62 25.15 -0.80
N ILE A 468 7.05 24.55 0.32
CA ILE A 468 6.50 24.79 1.66
C ILE A 468 6.60 26.29 2.01
N GLU A 469 7.78 26.90 1.92
CA GLU A 469 7.95 28.33 2.22
C GLU A 469 7.07 29.23 1.35
N ARG A 470 6.87 28.87 0.08
CA ARG A 470 5.97 29.59 -0.83
C ARG A 470 4.51 29.49 -0.34
N ILE A 471 4.06 28.29 0.04
CA ILE A 471 2.71 28.05 0.57
C ILE A 471 2.52 28.83 1.88
N LEU A 472 3.45 28.71 2.83
CA LEU A 472 3.37 29.40 4.12
C LEU A 472 3.33 30.93 3.97
N ARG A 473 4.09 31.51 3.03
CA ARG A 473 4.03 32.94 2.73
C ARG A 473 2.65 33.38 2.24
N ARG A 474 2.01 32.57 1.39
CA ARG A 474 0.64 32.85 0.90
C ARG A 474 -0.39 32.77 2.04
N PHE A 475 -0.17 31.91 3.02
CA PHE A 475 -1.03 31.70 4.19
C PHE A 475 -0.50 32.36 5.46
N ALA A 476 0.31 33.43 5.36
CA ALA A 476 0.97 34.07 6.50
C ALA A 476 0.02 34.61 7.59
N LYS A 477 -1.27 34.79 7.29
CA LYS A 477 -2.31 35.12 8.27
C LYS A 477 -2.61 33.97 9.25
N PHE A 478 -2.38 32.73 8.81
CA PHE A 478 -2.60 31.53 9.59
C PHE A 478 -1.31 31.04 10.25
N THR A 479 -1.46 30.33 11.37
CA THR A 479 -0.43 29.42 11.87
C THR A 479 -0.68 28.06 11.26
N VAL A 480 0.19 27.62 10.35
CA VAL A 480 0.07 26.30 9.72
C VAL A 480 0.96 25.32 10.47
N ILE A 481 0.39 24.23 10.98
CA ILE A 481 1.12 23.17 11.66
C ILE A 481 0.68 21.81 11.13
N SER A 482 1.62 20.89 10.98
CA SER A 482 1.32 19.49 10.69
C SER A 482 1.43 18.65 11.96
N LEU A 483 0.49 17.72 12.13
CA LEU A 483 0.48 16.79 13.27
C LEU A 483 0.58 15.36 12.76
N TYR A 484 1.55 14.62 13.31
CA TYR A 484 1.87 13.26 12.92
C TYR A 484 1.88 12.31 14.11
N CYS A 485 1.41 11.08 13.92
CA CYS A 485 1.65 10.00 14.88
C CYS A 485 2.76 9.09 14.37
N ILE A 486 3.82 8.91 15.16
CA ILE A 486 4.94 8.01 14.84
C ILE A 486 5.13 7.08 16.02
N ASP A 487 4.99 5.78 15.78
CA ASP A 487 5.09 4.72 16.81
C ASP A 487 4.24 4.98 18.07
N GLY A 488 3.09 5.64 17.89
CA GLY A 488 2.15 5.97 18.96
C GLY A 488 2.43 7.30 19.68
N CYS A 489 3.49 8.01 19.30
CA CYS A 489 3.84 9.33 19.82
C CYS A 489 3.37 10.44 18.87
N LEU A 490 2.87 11.55 19.40
CA LEU A 490 2.45 12.72 18.63
C LEU A 490 3.63 13.66 18.40
N PHE A 491 3.81 14.05 17.15
CA PHE A 491 4.79 15.02 16.70
C PHE A 491 4.12 16.22 16.05
N ILE A 492 4.75 17.38 16.21
CA ILE A 492 4.39 18.60 15.49
C ILE A 492 5.49 18.95 14.48
N ASN A 493 5.07 19.47 13.34
CA ASN A 493 5.93 20.19 12.41
C ASN A 493 5.34 21.58 12.20
N ASP A 494 6.01 22.61 12.73
CA ASP A 494 5.64 24.02 12.51
C ASP A 494 6.41 24.64 11.34
N PHE A 495 7.13 23.81 10.58
CA PHE A 495 8.01 24.17 9.46
C PHE A 495 9.22 25.01 9.83
N GLN A 496 9.44 25.27 11.13
CA GLN A 496 10.70 25.75 11.69
C GLN A 496 11.46 24.61 12.38
N GLY A 497 10.74 23.63 12.90
CA GLY A 497 11.27 22.41 13.48
C GLY A 497 10.24 21.29 13.59
N PHE A 498 10.76 20.08 13.79
CA PHE A 498 9.98 18.88 14.03
C PHE A 498 10.23 18.44 15.48
N SER A 499 9.19 18.33 16.30
CA SER A 499 9.34 18.02 17.72
C SER A 499 8.30 17.04 18.25
N GLU A 500 8.73 16.19 19.17
CA GLU A 500 7.85 15.28 19.90
C GLU A 500 7.06 16.08 20.94
N ILE A 501 5.74 15.92 20.95
CA ILE A 501 4.86 16.57 21.91
C ILE A 501 4.28 15.56 22.91
N ASP A 502 3.90 14.36 22.47
CA ASP A 502 3.20 13.42 23.35
C ASP A 502 3.55 11.95 23.10
N ARG A 503 4.32 11.35 24.01
CA ARG A 503 4.65 9.90 23.99
C ARG A 503 3.46 8.98 24.24
N GLY A 504 2.40 9.47 24.89
CA GLY A 504 1.21 8.71 25.28
C GLY A 504 0.02 8.91 24.35
N PHE A 505 0.23 9.47 23.15
CA PHE A 505 -0.89 9.85 22.26
C PHE A 505 -1.75 8.65 21.84
N LYS A 506 -1.14 7.49 21.59
CA LYS A 506 -1.85 6.23 21.31
C LYS A 506 -2.85 5.87 22.42
N ASP A 507 -2.47 6.06 23.68
CA ASP A 507 -3.34 5.76 24.82
C ASP A 507 -4.49 6.77 24.94
N ALA A 508 -4.21 8.06 24.69
CA ALA A 508 -5.24 9.10 24.63
C ALA A 508 -6.29 8.76 23.57
N LYS A 509 -5.86 8.41 22.35
CA LYS A 509 -6.76 7.94 21.28
C LYS A 509 -7.56 6.70 21.67
N ALA A 510 -6.92 5.71 22.28
CA ALA A 510 -7.60 4.50 22.73
C ALA A 510 -8.69 4.80 23.77
N ARG A 511 -8.43 5.71 24.72
CA ARG A 511 -9.41 6.17 25.71
C ARG A 511 -10.59 6.88 25.04
N ILE A 512 -10.35 7.83 24.13
CA ILE A 512 -11.41 8.52 23.37
C ILE A 512 -12.28 7.50 22.62
N ASN A 513 -11.66 6.53 21.94
CA ASN A 513 -12.40 5.50 21.21
C ASN A 513 -13.30 4.65 22.12
N ARG A 514 -12.86 4.33 23.34
CA ARG A 514 -13.71 3.65 24.35
C ARG A 514 -14.87 4.55 24.80
N ILE A 515 -14.63 5.83 25.04
CA ILE A 515 -15.67 6.81 25.41
C ILE A 515 -16.73 6.89 24.31
N LEU A 516 -16.29 7.05 23.05
CA LEU A 516 -17.20 7.12 21.90
C LEU A 516 -17.99 5.81 21.71
N ALA A 517 -17.38 4.66 21.96
CA ALA A 517 -18.08 3.37 21.92
C ALA A 517 -19.16 3.27 23.01
N LYS A 518 -18.85 3.68 24.25
CA LYS A 518 -19.83 3.75 25.34
C LYS A 518 -20.95 4.74 25.02
N SER A 519 -20.61 5.93 24.54
CA SER A 519 -21.58 6.96 24.12
C SER A 519 -22.55 6.42 23.07
N ARG A 520 -22.05 5.71 22.03
CA ARG A 520 -22.91 5.05 21.03
C ARG A 520 -23.84 3.99 21.62
N SER A 521 -23.38 3.23 22.61
CA SER A 521 -24.24 2.26 23.32
C SER A 521 -25.37 2.97 24.06
N ILE A 522 -25.06 4.05 24.77
CA ILE A 522 -26.03 4.84 25.53
C ILE A 522 -27.04 5.53 24.60
N LEU A 523 -26.61 6.02 23.43
CA LEU A 523 -27.51 6.59 22.42
C LEU A 523 -28.58 5.60 21.92
N ARG A 524 -28.35 4.29 22.06
CA ARG A 524 -29.28 3.22 21.66
C ARG A 524 -30.14 2.70 22.81
N GLU A 525 -29.91 3.15 24.04
CA GLU A 525 -30.71 2.73 25.20
C GLU A 525 -32.16 3.23 25.07
N ASN A 526 -33.13 2.38 25.43
CA ASN A 526 -34.54 2.76 25.50
C ASN A 526 -34.78 3.62 26.74
N VAL A 527 -35.16 4.88 26.55
CA VAL A 527 -35.49 5.81 27.63
C VAL A 527 -37.01 5.92 27.73
N SER A 528 -37.59 5.27 28.75
CA SER A 528 -39.05 5.15 28.88
C SER A 528 -39.65 6.10 29.91
N ASN A 529 -38.90 6.42 30.96
CA ASN A 529 -39.36 7.23 32.08
C ASN A 529 -38.36 8.33 32.47
N ASN A 530 -38.73 9.18 33.43
CA ASN A 530 -37.89 10.31 33.87
C ASN A 530 -36.60 9.87 34.58
N VAL A 531 -36.61 8.74 35.28
CA VAL A 531 -35.43 8.18 35.96
C VAL A 531 -34.43 7.68 34.92
N ASP A 532 -34.89 6.91 33.93
CA ASP A 532 -34.07 6.47 32.79
C ASP A 532 -33.43 7.67 32.10
N LYS A 533 -34.20 8.74 31.90
CA LYS A 533 -33.73 9.97 31.26
C LYS A 533 -32.66 10.66 32.11
N ALA A 534 -32.84 10.72 33.43
CA ALA A 534 -31.84 11.28 34.34
C ALA A 534 -30.54 10.45 34.32
N MET A 535 -30.65 9.12 34.37
CA MET A 535 -29.52 8.20 34.28
C MET A 535 -28.80 8.32 32.94
N TRP A 536 -29.54 8.41 31.83
CA TRP A 536 -28.99 8.61 30.50
C TRP A 536 -28.15 9.89 30.43
N TRP A 537 -28.65 10.99 30.99
CA TRP A 537 -27.91 12.25 31.07
C TRP A 537 -26.68 12.14 31.96
N MET A 538 -26.81 11.55 33.14
CA MET A 538 -25.70 11.34 34.07
C MET A 538 -24.55 10.58 33.43
N LYS A 539 -24.82 9.40 32.84
CA LYS A 539 -23.82 8.59 32.12
C LYS A 539 -23.11 9.38 31.02
N ARG A 540 -23.85 10.18 30.24
CA ARG A 540 -23.25 10.96 29.15
C ARG A 540 -22.46 12.17 29.67
N MET A 541 -22.87 12.80 30.76
CA MET A 541 -22.11 13.90 31.38
C MET A 541 -20.79 13.39 31.98
N GLU A 542 -20.78 12.19 32.57
CA GLU A 542 -19.53 11.55 33.03
C GLU A 542 -18.57 11.30 31.87
N LEU A 543 -19.06 10.76 30.75
CA LEU A 543 -18.27 10.55 29.55
C LEU A 543 -17.78 11.86 28.91
N ASP A 544 -18.57 12.93 28.99
CA ASP A 544 -18.20 14.28 28.53
C ASP A 544 -17.04 14.85 29.35
N ALA A 545 -17.11 14.70 30.68
CA ALA A 545 -16.03 15.09 31.58
C ALA A 545 -14.75 14.27 31.32
N GLU A 546 -14.86 12.95 31.19
CA GLU A 546 -13.71 12.06 30.90
C GLU A 546 -13.02 12.45 29.57
N LEU A 547 -13.81 12.79 28.54
CA LEU A 547 -13.26 13.28 27.27
C LEU A 547 -12.57 14.63 27.43
N GLY A 548 -13.17 15.54 28.22
CA GLY A 548 -12.59 16.84 28.54
C GLY A 548 -11.22 16.74 29.21
N GLU A 549 -11.07 15.83 30.17
CA GLU A 549 -9.79 15.58 30.86
C GLU A 549 -8.72 15.10 29.88
N ILE A 550 -9.03 14.16 28.97
CA ILE A 550 -8.07 13.70 27.95
C ILE A 550 -7.59 14.86 27.06
N LEU A 551 -8.52 15.73 26.64
CA LEU A 551 -8.17 16.88 25.81
C LEU A 551 -7.36 17.92 26.59
N HIS A 552 -7.62 18.10 27.88
CA HIS A 552 -6.82 18.96 28.75
C HIS A 552 -5.40 18.39 28.96
N GLU A 553 -5.28 17.12 29.33
CA GLU A 553 -4.02 16.39 29.47
C GLU A 553 -3.18 16.44 28.20
N THR A 554 -3.80 16.32 27.03
CA THR A 554 -3.09 16.42 25.75
C THR A 554 -2.69 17.87 25.46
N SER A 555 -3.53 18.84 25.82
CA SER A 555 -3.29 20.27 25.57
C SER A 555 -2.12 20.86 26.36
N THR A 556 -1.86 20.37 27.57
CA THR A 556 -0.72 20.85 28.36
C THR A 556 0.62 20.51 27.72
N LYS A 557 0.66 19.46 26.89
CA LYS A 557 1.87 19.02 26.18
C LYS A 557 2.26 19.95 25.04
N PHE A 558 1.32 20.73 24.52
CA PHE A 558 1.58 21.76 23.50
C PHE A 558 2.15 23.07 24.09
N ALA A 559 2.66 23.04 25.33
CA ALA A 559 3.24 24.20 25.99
C ALA A 559 4.36 24.82 25.13
N GLY A 560 4.21 26.10 24.77
CA GLY A 560 5.15 26.84 23.93
C GLY A 560 4.65 27.15 22.51
N LEU A 561 3.57 26.52 22.05
CA LEU A 561 2.96 26.88 20.77
C LEU A 561 2.20 28.22 20.89
N LEU A 562 2.70 29.26 20.20
CA LEU A 562 2.00 30.53 20.04
C LEU A 562 0.86 30.38 19.01
N ALA A 563 -0.24 29.75 19.41
CA ALA A 563 -1.42 29.65 18.55
C ALA A 563 -2.00 31.05 18.29
N ARG A 564 -1.90 31.52 17.04
CA ARG A 564 -2.58 32.75 16.59
C ARG A 564 -4.09 32.54 16.52
N LYS A 565 -4.83 33.63 16.29
CA LYS A 565 -6.30 33.62 16.12
C LYS A 565 -6.78 32.63 15.05
N ASP A 566 -6.02 32.44 13.97
CA ASP A 566 -6.35 31.50 12.89
C ASP A 566 -5.28 30.41 12.74
N VAL A 567 -5.67 29.14 12.82
CA VAL A 567 -4.78 27.97 12.80
C VAL A 567 -5.23 27.00 11.71
N VAL A 568 -4.28 26.48 10.93
CA VAL A 568 -4.49 25.42 9.95
C VAL A 568 -3.73 24.17 10.40
N LEU A 569 -4.45 23.08 10.59
CA LEU A 569 -3.93 21.76 10.93
C LEU A 569 -3.84 20.91 9.67
N VAL A 570 -2.62 20.51 9.31
CA VAL A 570 -2.38 19.44 8.32
C VAL A 570 -2.32 18.13 9.10
N LEU A 571 -3.37 17.33 9.00
CA LEU A 571 -3.51 16.10 9.80
C LEU A 571 -3.15 14.88 8.97
N ASP A 572 -2.36 13.97 9.54
CA ASP A 572 -2.15 12.65 8.97
C ASP A 572 -3.36 11.71 9.16
N GLU A 573 -3.31 10.54 8.52
CA GLU A 573 -4.34 9.50 8.62
C GLU A 573 -4.59 9.04 10.07
N THR A 574 -3.60 9.14 10.94
CA THR A 574 -3.67 8.64 12.32
C THR A 574 -4.01 9.71 13.35
N THR A 575 -4.16 10.97 12.94
CA THR A 575 -4.47 12.10 13.83
C THR A 575 -5.83 12.70 13.51
N THR A 576 -6.41 12.41 12.35
CA THR A 576 -7.66 13.02 11.89
C THR A 576 -8.92 12.68 12.71
N ASP A 577 -8.92 11.64 13.53
CA ASP A 577 -10.05 11.31 14.41
C ASP A 577 -9.99 12.06 15.75
N PHE A 578 -8.84 12.67 16.06
CA PHE A 578 -8.63 13.42 17.29
C PHE A 578 -9.18 14.85 17.16
N PRO A 579 -9.95 15.37 18.13
CA PRO A 579 -10.59 16.69 18.04
C PRO A 579 -9.71 17.81 18.57
N PHE A 580 -8.56 18.05 17.91
CA PHE A 580 -7.57 19.05 18.35
C PHE A 580 -8.18 20.43 18.60
N GLU A 581 -9.16 20.84 17.78
CA GLU A 581 -9.84 22.14 17.85
C GLU A 581 -10.54 22.41 19.18
N SER A 582 -10.77 21.37 19.98
CA SER A 582 -11.48 21.46 21.27
C SER A 582 -10.53 21.44 22.46
N MET A 583 -9.23 21.33 22.21
CA MET A 583 -8.21 21.44 23.24
C MET A 583 -8.16 22.87 23.79
N PRO A 584 -7.94 23.05 25.10
CA PRO A 584 -7.81 24.37 25.72
C PRO A 584 -6.84 25.34 25.02
N ILE A 585 -5.73 24.86 24.46
CA ILE A 585 -4.76 25.72 23.75
C ILE A 585 -5.32 26.37 22.48
N PHE A 586 -6.31 25.74 21.83
CA PHE A 586 -6.97 26.28 20.64
C PHE A 586 -8.32 26.93 20.94
N ARG A 587 -8.64 27.11 22.23
CA ARG A 587 -9.84 27.82 22.64
C ARG A 587 -9.82 29.23 22.07
N ASP A 588 -10.98 29.68 21.57
CA ASP A 588 -11.18 31.00 20.96
C ASP A 588 -10.37 31.24 19.68
N SER A 589 -9.68 30.21 19.16
CA SER A 589 -9.01 30.24 17.85
C SER A 589 -9.91 29.64 16.77
N ALA A 590 -9.88 30.19 15.57
CA ALA A 590 -10.46 29.62 14.38
C ALA A 590 -9.53 28.54 13.83
N VAL A 591 -9.92 27.27 13.98
CA VAL A 591 -9.09 26.14 13.58
C VAL A 591 -9.70 25.42 12.38
N TYR A 592 -8.87 25.21 11.36
CA TYR A 592 -9.22 24.61 10.08
C TYR A 592 -8.36 23.36 9.86
N ARG A 593 -8.92 22.31 9.28
CA ARG A 593 -8.19 21.12 8.84
C ARG A 593 -7.96 21.18 7.34
N VAL A 594 -6.80 20.73 6.89
CA VAL A 594 -6.56 20.45 5.47
C VAL A 594 -5.95 19.06 5.30
N PRO A 595 -6.24 18.38 4.18
CA PRO A 595 -5.70 17.05 3.94
C PRO A 595 -4.19 17.09 3.67
N SER A 596 -3.68 18.19 3.10
CA SER A 596 -2.27 18.34 2.73
C SER A 596 -1.92 19.81 2.52
N LEU A 597 -0.63 20.12 2.47
CA LEU A 597 -0.17 21.43 2.01
C LEU A 597 -0.48 21.69 0.53
N GLU A 598 -0.51 20.64 -0.30
CA GLU A 598 -0.91 20.73 -1.71
C GLU A 598 -2.32 21.30 -1.88
N TYR A 599 -3.25 20.93 -0.99
CA TYR A 599 -4.60 21.47 -1.01
C TYR A 599 -4.63 22.99 -0.82
N LEU A 600 -3.78 23.54 0.06
CA LEU A 600 -3.70 24.99 0.29
C LEU A 600 -3.26 25.73 -0.97
N GLU A 601 -2.40 25.12 -1.78
CA GLU A 601 -1.94 25.71 -3.02
C GLU A 601 -3.03 25.71 -4.10
N GLU A 602 -3.82 24.63 -4.20
CA GLU A 602 -4.96 24.52 -5.12
C GLU A 602 -6.18 25.39 -4.71
N THR A 603 -6.28 25.79 -3.43
CA THR A 603 -7.45 26.53 -2.91
C THR A 603 -7.59 27.88 -3.64
N PRO A 604 -8.74 28.22 -4.25
CA PRO A 604 -8.94 29.54 -4.87
C PRO A 604 -8.90 30.68 -3.85
N ARG A 605 -8.64 31.92 -4.29
CA ARG A 605 -8.77 33.08 -3.39
C ARG A 605 -10.25 33.31 -3.08
N PRO A 606 -10.62 33.55 -1.81
CA PRO A 606 -12.01 33.80 -1.46
C PRO A 606 -12.52 35.06 -2.14
N SER A 607 -13.63 34.94 -2.88
CA SER A 607 -14.36 36.07 -3.46
C SER A 607 -15.28 36.67 -2.41
N ALA A 608 -15.10 37.95 -2.10
CA ALA A 608 -15.88 38.69 -1.11
C ALA A 608 -17.23 39.17 -1.68
N SER A 609 -18.14 38.24 -1.99
CA SER A 609 -19.54 38.56 -2.32
C SER A 609 -20.48 38.28 -1.14
N GLU A 610 -21.67 38.90 -1.17
CA GLU A 610 -22.77 38.50 -0.30
C GLU A 610 -23.02 36.98 -0.41
N LYS A 611 -23.08 36.31 0.74
CA LYS A 611 -23.26 34.85 0.78
C LYS A 611 -24.72 34.51 0.52
N SER A 612 -25.00 33.87 -0.60
CA SER A 612 -26.32 33.31 -0.90
C SER A 612 -26.46 31.90 -0.29
N PHE A 613 -27.63 31.58 0.28
CA PHE A 613 -27.86 30.32 1.01
C PHE A 613 -28.87 29.41 0.29
N PHE A 614 -28.56 28.11 0.25
CA PHE A 614 -29.49 27.04 -0.15
C PHE A 614 -29.52 25.94 0.92
N TYR A 615 -30.70 25.45 1.30
CA TYR A 615 -30.83 24.38 2.30
C TYR A 615 -31.46 23.08 1.77
N LEU A 616 -31.04 21.96 2.33
CA LEU A 616 -31.70 20.67 2.26
C LEU A 616 -31.97 20.18 3.69
N LEU A 617 -33.25 20.10 4.06
CA LEU A 617 -33.70 19.78 5.40
C LEU A 617 -34.49 18.46 5.42
N ASP A 618 -34.03 17.52 6.23
CA ASP A 618 -34.67 16.22 6.46
C ASP A 618 -35.09 15.49 5.16
N PRO A 619 -34.14 15.14 4.27
CA PRO A 619 -34.47 14.51 3.00
C PRO A 619 -35.13 13.13 3.14
N GLU A 620 -35.06 12.50 4.31
CA GLU A 620 -35.66 11.19 4.61
C GLU A 620 -37.00 11.30 5.35
N ASN A 621 -37.41 12.52 5.72
CA ASN A 621 -38.62 12.81 6.48
C ASN A 621 -38.72 11.99 7.78
N ASN A 622 -37.59 11.84 8.49
CA ASN A 622 -37.47 11.04 9.71
C ASN A 622 -36.85 11.81 10.89
N LEU A 623 -36.66 13.13 10.76
CA LEU A 623 -36.17 14.04 11.79
C LEU A 623 -37.20 15.14 12.11
N PRO A 624 -38.44 14.80 12.51
CA PRO A 624 -39.54 15.76 12.62
C PRO A 624 -39.24 16.93 13.58
N ARG A 625 -38.53 16.67 14.69
CA ARG A 625 -38.14 17.70 15.66
C ARG A 625 -37.07 18.67 15.15
N THR A 626 -36.18 18.20 14.28
CA THR A 626 -35.18 19.05 13.62
C THR A 626 -35.85 19.83 12.50
N GLN A 627 -36.72 19.18 11.71
CA GLN A 627 -37.51 19.84 10.69
C GLN A 627 -38.33 21.00 11.26
N GLU A 628 -39.04 20.80 12.37
CA GLU A 628 -39.81 21.84 13.05
C GLU A 628 -38.93 23.02 13.46
N ARG A 629 -37.87 22.78 14.24
CA ARG A 629 -36.98 23.83 14.76
C ARG A 629 -36.25 24.59 13.66
N MET A 630 -35.76 23.88 12.64
CA MET A 630 -34.97 24.50 11.57
C MET A 630 -35.84 25.22 10.55
N SER A 631 -37.06 24.74 10.26
CA SER A 631 -37.95 25.41 9.30
C SER A 631 -38.35 26.81 9.79
N GLU A 632 -38.67 26.94 11.07
CA GLU A 632 -38.99 28.23 11.68
C GLU A 632 -37.81 29.20 11.62
N PHE A 633 -36.62 28.72 12.00
CA PHE A 633 -35.39 29.52 11.98
C PHE A 633 -34.95 29.95 10.57
N LEU A 634 -34.97 29.04 9.60
CA LEU A 634 -34.57 29.36 8.22
C LEU A 634 -35.48 30.43 7.62
N LYS A 635 -36.80 30.31 7.88
CA LYS A 635 -37.79 31.30 7.45
C LYS A 635 -37.57 32.66 8.11
N SER A 636 -37.35 32.71 9.43
CA SER A 636 -37.11 33.97 10.14
C SER A 636 -35.78 34.63 9.77
N SER A 637 -34.80 33.83 9.34
CA SER A 637 -33.48 34.30 8.87
C SER A 637 -33.47 34.70 7.38
N GLY A 638 -34.62 34.69 6.69
CA GLY A 638 -34.73 35.05 5.27
C GLY A 638 -34.16 34.01 4.29
N ILE A 639 -33.80 32.81 4.77
CA ILE A 639 -33.28 31.72 3.93
C ILE A 639 -34.47 30.93 3.37
N THR A 640 -34.95 31.32 2.20
CA THR A 640 -36.16 30.74 1.57
C THR A 640 -35.86 29.71 0.48
N ASN A 641 -34.63 29.65 -0.01
CA ASN A 641 -34.25 28.72 -1.06
C ASN A 641 -33.83 27.37 -0.47
N GLY A 642 -34.66 26.35 -0.63
CA GLY A 642 -34.31 25.00 -0.21
C GLY A 642 -35.44 24.00 -0.36
N VAL A 643 -35.19 22.78 0.12
CA VAL A 643 -36.14 21.66 0.07
C VAL A 643 -36.22 21.02 1.46
N THR A 644 -37.44 20.69 1.89
CA THR A 644 -37.72 20.06 3.20
C THR A 644 -38.46 18.75 3.00
N GLY A 645 -38.14 17.72 3.79
CA GLY A 645 -38.93 16.49 3.90
C GLY A 645 -38.81 15.54 2.69
N ARG A 646 -37.90 15.81 1.75
CA ARG A 646 -37.66 14.96 0.58
C ARG A 646 -36.27 15.17 -0.05
N PRO A 647 -35.77 14.22 -0.85
CA PRO A 647 -34.57 14.42 -1.66
C PRO A 647 -34.72 15.53 -2.71
N LEU A 648 -33.59 16.08 -3.15
CA LEU A 648 -33.52 17.01 -4.27
C LEU A 648 -33.77 16.28 -5.60
N SER A 649 -34.47 16.96 -6.51
CA SER A 649 -34.46 16.63 -7.94
C SER A 649 -33.18 17.10 -8.63
N ASP A 650 -32.90 16.59 -9.83
CA ASP A 650 -31.73 17.02 -10.62
C ASP A 650 -31.77 18.52 -10.96
N LEU A 651 -32.97 19.09 -11.16
CA LEU A 651 -33.12 20.53 -11.39
C LEU A 651 -32.78 21.35 -10.13
N GLU A 652 -33.20 20.89 -8.96
CA GLU A 652 -32.89 21.54 -7.68
C GLU A 652 -31.41 21.42 -7.33
N CYS A 653 -30.74 20.32 -7.68
CA CYS A 653 -29.29 20.21 -7.57
C CYS A 653 -28.57 21.28 -8.41
N ARG A 654 -28.99 21.46 -9.67
CA ARG A 654 -28.47 22.54 -10.54
C ARG A 654 -28.80 23.94 -10.03
N LYS A 655 -29.92 24.11 -9.31
CA LYS A 655 -30.27 25.38 -8.66
C LYS A 655 -29.36 25.64 -7.47
N ALA A 656 -29.12 24.62 -6.62
CA ALA A 656 -28.22 24.70 -5.46
C ALA A 656 -26.79 25.09 -5.88
N ASP A 657 -26.35 24.67 -7.07
CA ASP A 657 -25.05 25.03 -7.64
C ASP A 657 -24.84 26.55 -7.85
N ARG A 658 -25.88 27.37 -7.79
CA ARG A 658 -25.78 28.82 -7.93
C ARG A 658 -25.58 29.56 -6.60
N TYR A 659 -25.63 28.85 -5.49
CA TYR A 659 -25.52 29.42 -4.15
C TYR A 659 -24.14 29.23 -3.55
N ASP A 660 -23.72 30.17 -2.70
CA ASP A 660 -22.39 30.18 -2.10
C ASP A 660 -22.31 29.28 -0.87
N VAL A 661 -23.41 29.18 -0.12
CA VAL A 661 -23.52 28.40 1.12
C VAL A 661 -24.59 27.32 0.98
N LEU A 662 -24.18 26.07 1.20
CA LEU A 662 -25.06 24.91 1.22
C LEU A 662 -25.26 24.42 2.65
N LEU A 663 -26.52 24.38 3.10
CA LEU A 663 -26.92 23.91 4.41
C LEU A 663 -27.55 22.52 4.28
N TYR A 664 -27.02 21.53 5.01
CA TYR A 664 -27.56 20.17 5.02
C TYR A 664 -27.93 19.76 6.45
N PHE A 665 -29.19 19.39 6.64
CA PHE A 665 -29.71 18.86 7.90
C PHE A 665 -30.28 17.47 7.65
N GLY A 666 -29.56 16.44 8.08
CA GLY A 666 -29.94 15.07 7.80
C GLY A 666 -28.88 14.06 8.24
N HIS A 667 -29.11 12.79 7.90
CA HIS A 667 -28.19 11.73 8.28
C HIS A 667 -26.91 11.73 7.44
N GLY A 668 -25.77 11.58 8.12
CA GLY A 668 -24.49 11.41 7.44
C GLY A 668 -24.02 12.67 6.71
N ASN A 669 -23.47 12.47 5.51
CA ASN A 669 -22.67 13.47 4.79
C ASN A 669 -23.37 14.08 3.56
N GLY A 670 -24.64 13.76 3.32
CA GLY A 670 -25.41 14.34 2.22
C GLY A 670 -25.00 13.90 0.80
N LEU A 671 -23.95 13.09 0.58
CA LEU A 671 -23.51 12.68 -0.77
C LEU A 671 -24.60 11.95 -1.58
N ARG A 672 -25.53 11.28 -0.90
CA ARG A 672 -26.67 10.60 -1.54
C ARG A 672 -27.64 11.59 -2.20
N TYR A 673 -27.72 12.81 -1.67
CA TYR A 673 -28.77 13.78 -1.99
C TYR A 673 -28.24 15.04 -2.68
N LEU A 674 -27.00 15.46 -2.36
CA LEU A 674 -26.37 16.67 -2.88
C LEU A 674 -25.38 16.31 -4.00
N LYS A 675 -25.91 16.17 -5.22
CA LYS A 675 -25.11 15.95 -6.45
C LYS A 675 -24.74 17.29 -7.11
N THR A 676 -24.13 18.18 -6.35
CA THR A 676 -23.72 19.51 -6.82
C THR A 676 -22.50 19.42 -7.73
N SER A 677 -22.48 20.24 -8.78
CA SER A 677 -21.42 20.37 -9.78
C SER A 677 -20.59 21.64 -9.63
N GLY A 678 -21.08 22.64 -8.87
CA GLY A 678 -20.40 23.92 -8.70
C GLY A 678 -19.21 23.86 -7.73
N GLU A 679 -18.17 24.62 -8.04
CA GLU A 679 -16.93 24.67 -7.26
C GLU A 679 -16.89 25.83 -6.24
N GLY A 680 -16.04 25.74 -5.21
CA GLY A 680 -15.67 26.85 -4.32
C GLY A 680 -16.64 27.20 -3.18
N LYS A 681 -17.65 26.37 -2.90
CA LYS A 681 -18.72 26.67 -1.93
C LYS A 681 -18.33 26.43 -0.47
N VAL A 682 -19.09 27.04 0.44
CA VAL A 682 -19.08 26.70 1.87
C VAL A 682 -20.21 25.72 2.15
N MET A 683 -19.89 24.52 2.63
CA MET A 683 -20.86 23.48 2.91
C MET A 683 -20.95 23.20 4.41
N LEU A 684 -22.15 23.29 5.00
CA LEU A 684 -22.39 23.00 6.42
C LEU A 684 -23.22 21.71 6.55
N LEU A 685 -22.58 20.65 7.02
CA LEU A 685 -23.14 19.30 7.14
C LEU A 685 -23.53 18.97 8.60
N PHE A 686 -24.77 19.28 8.97
CA PHE A 686 -25.33 18.96 10.28
C PHE A 686 -25.86 17.52 10.33
N GLY A 687 -24.94 16.57 10.25
CA GLY A 687 -25.21 15.14 10.30
C GLY A 687 -24.11 14.36 11.03
N CYS A 688 -24.50 13.28 11.70
CA CYS A 688 -23.57 12.39 12.41
C CYS A 688 -22.52 11.80 11.45
N ASN A 689 -21.25 11.73 11.88
CA ASN A 689 -20.14 11.21 11.06
C ASN A 689 -19.96 11.92 9.70
N SER A 690 -20.50 13.12 9.50
CA SER A 690 -20.46 13.83 8.22
C SER A 690 -19.06 14.23 7.79
N ALA A 691 -18.16 14.47 8.75
CA ALA A 691 -16.75 14.84 8.54
C ALA A 691 -15.76 13.73 8.95
N LYS A 692 -16.25 12.52 9.22
CA LYS A 692 -15.40 11.38 9.57
C LYS A 692 -14.61 10.91 8.36
N LEU A 693 -13.30 10.84 8.51
CA LEU A 693 -12.43 10.12 7.59
C LEU A 693 -12.29 8.66 8.04
N LEU A 694 -12.40 7.75 7.09
CA LEU A 694 -11.93 6.38 7.21
C LEU A 694 -10.44 6.40 6.89
N CYS A 695 -9.65 6.25 7.95
CA CYS A 695 -8.21 6.22 7.87
C CYS A 695 -7.72 4.89 8.38
N ILE A 696 -6.93 4.23 7.54
CA ILE A 696 -6.17 3.04 7.90
C ILE A 696 -4.71 3.42 7.69
N GLU A 697 -3.80 2.86 8.49
CA GLU A 697 -2.38 3.17 8.37
C GLU A 697 -1.86 2.89 6.96
N ASN A 698 -1.10 3.84 6.40
CA ASN A 698 -0.60 3.84 5.02
C ASN A 698 -1.67 3.81 3.92
N TYR A 699 -2.95 3.97 4.27
CA TYR A 699 -4.06 4.02 3.33
C TYR A 699 -4.29 5.41 2.78
N ARG A 700 -4.77 5.48 1.53
CA ARG A 700 -5.43 6.70 1.08
C ARG A 700 -6.60 6.97 2.02
N ARG A 701 -6.61 8.17 2.60
CA ARG A 701 -7.73 8.66 3.41
C ARG A 701 -8.98 8.59 2.56
N ASN A 702 -10.01 7.93 3.06
CA ASN A 702 -11.27 7.80 2.34
C ASN A 702 -12.38 8.36 3.20
N GLY A 703 -13.24 9.17 2.62
CA GLY A 703 -14.36 9.74 3.34
C GLY A 703 -15.12 10.71 2.47
N ALA A 704 -16.39 10.91 2.81
CA ALA A 704 -17.23 11.83 2.07
C ALA A 704 -16.69 13.26 2.08
N ILE A 705 -16.01 13.63 3.15
CA ILE A 705 -15.40 14.95 3.33
C ILE A 705 -14.37 15.29 2.24
N LEU A 706 -13.52 14.35 1.80
CA LEU A 706 -12.56 14.62 0.71
C LEU A 706 -13.25 14.81 -0.64
N LYS A 707 -14.34 14.08 -0.88
CA LYS A 707 -15.16 14.26 -2.10
C LYS A 707 -15.82 15.63 -2.12
N HIS A 708 -16.26 16.10 -0.95
CA HIS A 708 -16.78 17.45 -0.80
C HIS A 708 -15.68 18.49 -0.97
N LEU A 709 -14.51 18.34 -0.34
CA LEU A 709 -13.38 19.28 -0.48
C LEU A 709 -12.81 19.37 -1.90
N GLY A 710 -12.92 18.30 -2.69
CA GLY A 710 -12.54 18.34 -4.11
C GLY A 710 -13.41 19.25 -4.97
N LYS A 711 -14.54 19.73 -4.44
CA LYS A 711 -15.44 20.69 -5.11
C LYS A 711 -15.66 21.96 -4.29
N ASN A 712 -15.61 21.88 -2.96
CA ASN A 712 -15.99 22.96 -2.06
C ASN A 712 -14.74 23.57 -1.41
N SER A 713 -14.76 24.88 -1.16
CA SER A 713 -13.65 25.59 -0.52
C SER A 713 -13.57 25.30 0.98
N THR A 714 -14.72 25.09 1.61
CA THR A 714 -14.79 24.81 3.06
C THR A 714 -15.98 23.91 3.35
N VAL A 715 -15.78 22.94 4.23
CA VAL A 715 -16.81 22.00 4.66
C VAL A 715 -16.76 21.84 6.17
N MET A 716 -17.86 22.15 6.84
CA MET A 716 -18.03 21.91 8.28
C MET A 716 -18.85 20.63 8.49
N GLY A 717 -18.48 19.80 9.45
CA GLY A 717 -19.25 18.62 9.82
C GLY A 717 -18.86 18.01 11.15
N CYS A 718 -19.41 16.83 11.45
CA CYS A 718 -19.21 16.12 12.71
C CYS A 718 -18.35 14.87 12.53
N LEU A 719 -17.36 14.67 13.42
CA LEU A 719 -16.48 13.50 13.43
C LEU A 719 -17.18 12.21 13.89
N TRP A 720 -18.21 12.30 14.73
CA TRP A 720 -18.94 11.17 15.29
C TRP A 720 -20.42 11.50 15.54
N GLU A 721 -21.14 10.63 16.23
CA GLU A 721 -22.57 10.77 16.53
C GLU A 721 -22.84 11.89 17.56
N VAL A 722 -23.76 12.80 17.22
CA VAL A 722 -24.21 13.91 18.07
C VAL A 722 -25.72 13.84 18.29
N THR A 723 -26.22 14.53 19.32
CA THR A 723 -27.68 14.64 19.53
C THR A 723 -28.26 15.83 18.79
N ASP A 724 -29.42 15.58 18.17
CA ASP A 724 -30.20 16.50 17.35
C ASP A 724 -30.47 17.82 18.07
N LYS A 725 -30.79 17.81 19.37
CA LYS A 725 -31.09 19.05 20.09
C LYS A 725 -29.90 20.02 20.13
N ASP A 726 -28.73 19.49 20.46
CA ASP A 726 -27.52 20.28 20.64
C ASP A 726 -26.97 20.78 19.29
N ILE A 727 -26.92 19.91 18.28
CA ILE A 727 -26.39 20.28 16.95
C ILE A 727 -27.29 21.30 16.25
N ASP A 728 -28.62 21.20 16.39
CA ASP A 728 -29.55 22.17 15.80
C ASP A 728 -29.41 23.54 16.47
N ASN A 729 -29.31 23.59 17.81
CA ASN A 729 -29.09 24.84 18.54
C ASN A 729 -27.77 25.51 18.14
N PHE A 730 -26.72 24.72 17.93
CA PHE A 730 -25.46 25.20 17.41
C PHE A 730 -25.60 25.72 15.97
N SER A 731 -26.31 24.98 15.11
CA SER A 731 -26.53 25.35 13.71
C SER A 731 -27.24 26.70 13.57
N ILE A 732 -28.26 26.94 14.39
CA ILE A 732 -29.00 28.21 14.46
C ILE A 732 -28.05 29.39 14.72
N LYS A 733 -27.13 29.23 15.69
CA LYS A 733 -26.19 30.29 16.06
C LYS A 733 -25.14 30.54 14.99
N VAL A 734 -24.57 29.49 14.42
CA VAL A 734 -23.57 29.61 13.33
C VAL A 734 -24.20 30.23 12.09
N ILE A 735 -25.36 29.74 11.66
CA ILE A 735 -26.04 30.27 10.47
C ILE A 735 -26.48 31.71 10.71
N GLY A 736 -27.05 32.02 11.88
CA GLY A 736 -27.43 33.39 12.24
C GLY A 736 -26.23 34.35 12.24
N GLY A 737 -25.07 33.88 12.69
CA GLY A 737 -23.80 34.62 12.59
C GLY A 737 -23.38 34.90 11.15
N LEU A 738 -23.49 33.89 10.27
CA LEU A 738 -23.17 34.06 8.84
C LEU A 738 -24.15 35.00 8.13
N VAL A 739 -25.44 34.89 8.42
CA VAL A 739 -26.49 35.76 7.85
C VAL A 739 -26.33 37.21 8.32
N SER A 740 -25.93 37.43 9.56
CA SER A 740 -25.66 38.77 10.11
C SER A 740 -24.33 39.39 9.64
N GLY A 741 -23.63 38.75 8.70
CA GLY A 741 -22.44 39.32 8.05
C GLY A 741 -21.11 38.97 8.74
N CYS A 742 -21.08 38.04 9.70
CA CYS A 742 -19.81 37.56 10.24
C CYS A 742 -19.01 36.85 9.14
N SER A 743 -17.77 37.31 8.93
CA SER A 743 -16.94 36.87 7.82
C SER A 743 -16.30 35.50 8.06
N SER A 744 -15.96 35.16 9.32
CA SER A 744 -15.22 33.94 9.67
C SER A 744 -16.11 32.83 10.24
N LEU A 745 -16.26 31.75 9.48
CA LEU A 745 -16.90 30.53 9.96
C LEU A 745 -16.13 29.93 11.15
N GLY A 746 -14.80 29.97 11.13
CA GLY A 746 -13.96 29.41 12.19
C GLY A 746 -14.17 30.10 13.53
N GLU A 747 -14.33 31.43 13.53
CA GLU A 747 -14.62 32.20 14.74
C GLU A 747 -16.00 31.84 15.33
N LEU A 748 -17.03 31.74 14.49
CA LEU A 748 -18.37 31.33 14.92
C LEU A 748 -18.37 29.92 15.51
N VAL A 749 -17.71 28.96 14.85
CA VAL A 749 -17.62 27.58 15.32
C VAL A 749 -16.86 27.53 16.65
N SER A 750 -15.71 28.21 16.76
CA SER A 750 -14.91 28.23 17.99
C SER A 750 -15.70 28.79 19.18
N ARG A 751 -16.40 29.91 18.97
CA ARG A 751 -17.26 30.55 19.97
C ARG A 751 -18.37 29.62 20.44
N PHE A 752 -19.18 29.11 19.51
CA PHE A 752 -20.41 28.38 19.87
C PHE A 752 -20.16 26.92 20.25
N ARG A 753 -18.97 26.37 19.99
CA ARG A 753 -18.60 25.01 20.45
C ARG A 753 -18.67 24.87 21.97
N ASN A 754 -18.32 25.92 22.72
CA ASN A 754 -18.36 25.90 24.18
C ASN A 754 -19.77 26.02 24.77
N GLU A 755 -20.78 26.33 23.94
CA GLU A 755 -22.17 26.50 24.37
C GLU A 755 -23.01 25.22 24.23
N PHE A 756 -22.41 24.12 23.75
CA PHE A 756 -23.02 22.81 23.78
C PHE A 756 -23.28 22.36 25.22
N ARG A 757 -24.40 21.67 25.46
CA ARG A 757 -24.67 21.08 26.78
C ARG A 757 -23.67 19.97 27.09
N LEU A 758 -23.36 19.13 26.11
CA LEU A 758 -22.25 18.19 26.17
C LEU A 758 -21.08 18.79 25.38
N ARG A 759 -20.23 19.54 26.09
CA ARG A 759 -19.19 20.40 25.51
C ARG A 759 -18.24 19.60 24.63
N TYR A 760 -17.87 18.40 25.06
CA TYR A 760 -16.87 17.59 24.38
C TYR A 760 -17.51 16.48 23.56
N LEU A 761 -18.46 15.71 24.11
CA LEU A 761 -19.11 14.61 23.38
C LEU A 761 -19.89 15.08 22.15
N ASN A 762 -20.50 16.26 22.20
CA ASN A 762 -21.18 16.83 21.04
C ASN A 762 -20.34 17.96 20.42
N GLY A 763 -19.91 18.95 21.21
CA GLY A 763 -19.20 20.11 20.68
C GLY A 763 -17.86 19.78 20.04
N ALA A 764 -17.06 18.87 20.63
CA ALA A 764 -15.76 18.51 20.06
C ALA A 764 -15.84 17.67 18.79
N SER A 765 -17.03 17.19 18.43
CA SER A 765 -17.25 16.51 17.16
C SER A 765 -17.18 17.47 15.97
N VAL A 766 -17.44 18.77 16.16
CA VAL A 766 -17.60 19.75 15.08
C VAL A 766 -16.24 20.26 14.61
N VAL A 767 -15.93 20.01 13.34
CA VAL A 767 -14.68 20.37 12.69
C VAL A 767 -14.94 21.06 11.35
N ILE A 768 -13.96 21.86 10.92
CA ILE A 768 -13.97 22.54 9.63
C ILE A 768 -12.81 21.99 8.80
N TYR A 769 -13.09 21.52 7.60
CA TYR A 769 -12.09 21.23 6.59
C TYR A 769 -12.08 22.31 5.51
N GLY A 770 -10.90 22.57 4.95
CA GLY A 770 -10.69 23.64 3.97
C GLY A 770 -10.49 25.00 4.63
N VAL A 771 -10.18 26.01 3.83
CA VAL A 771 -9.85 27.35 4.30
C VAL A 771 -10.72 28.36 3.55
N CYS A 772 -11.30 29.32 4.28
CA CYS A 772 -12.20 30.35 3.76
C CYS A 772 -11.60 31.76 3.81
#